data_AF-A0A1M4Z1L9-F1
#
_entry.id   AF-A0A1M4Z1L9-F1
#
_cell.length_a   1.000
_cell.length_b   1.000
_cell.length_c   1.000
_cell.angle_alpha   90.00
_cell.angle_beta   90.00
_cell.angle_gamma   90.00
#
_symmetry.space_group_name_H-M   'P 1'
#
loop_
_entity.id
_entity.type
_entity.pdbx_description
1 polymer ?
#
loop_
_entity_poly.entity_id
_entity_poly.type
_entity_poly.pdbx_seq_one_letter_code
_entity_poly.pdbx_strand_id
1 'polypeptide(L)'
;MKKIFLVFCSFAAVAVACGQMVNKVTDPVEWVNPLMGTDSKPSLSNGNTYPSICVPWGMNFWTPQTGKMGDGWAYTYASDKVRGFKQTHQPSPWMNDYGQFSIMPVTGKLKYREDDRASWFSHKAEVSKPYYYSLYLADADVTTEITPTERAAQFRFTFPKADSSFIVIDAFDRGSYVKLVPAERKIVGYSTRYSRGPLKNFKNYFVIYLDKEFTLSRPWNDKGLVADSLETTASHAGAVVGFKTSKGEKVHLKVASSFISIEQAELNLKKELAADDFDATSRKAKAAWNTQLSKLLAEGGTVDQTRTFYSCLYRALQFPHKMYEYDAAGNRVHWSPYTGDVKPGYMFAGTGFWDTFRALYPFLNFAFPAINREMQEGLLNDYKEGGWLPEWSSPGYANIMIGNNSASVVADAYIKGLRGYDINTLYEALLHGANNEGPIQAVGRAGVRHYNKLGYVPYDMRVNENAARTLEYAYDDFTIYQLGKALGRPKEELALYAGRALNYRNLFDPAHKLMRPRKATGEFVSPFNPLKWGDAFTEGNSWHYSWSVFQDIAGLRNLMGGNTAFVGMLDSVFSQPPLFDESGYGGVIHEIREMQIAGMGQYAHGNQPIQHMIYLYNYGGQPWKTQYWVRESLNRLYKATPDGYCGDEDNGQTSAWYVFSAMGFYPVTPGTNQYVLGAPLFKKITVSLQNGKQLVIHATNNSDANRYVQSVTFNGKLWNKNWLPHDELQKGGVINFVMSATPNKTRGTDEAAAPYSFSKDDVEMYNSVKDIKPAANTTTYSQPDTISKAGLTLIFQDQENTIAPALKNRLVDAYFMQYPKLIAKYNSESPKTVTFFIDPSYSGVAEAGGSTVRFNPAWFDKNPEDLDVVTHETMHLVQGYGYRGVPGWVTEGIADYVRATEGFNNAKASWSMPDLKPDHKYTSAYRITARFFVWITQRYNKDFVQLLDQAARRKTYSDATWTELTGKNVDALWQEYVANPAIR
;
A
#
# COMPACT_ATOMS: atom_id res chain seq x y z
N MET A 1 -9.25 69.95 -13.39
CA MET A 1 -8.81 69.22 -12.18
C MET A 1 -9.52 67.89 -11.94
N LYS A 2 -10.79 67.67 -12.33
CA LYS A 2 -11.50 66.38 -12.09
C LYS A 2 -11.08 65.18 -12.98
N LYS A 3 -10.39 65.39 -14.11
CA LYS A 3 -9.93 64.29 -14.99
C LYS A 3 -8.56 63.70 -14.62
N ILE A 4 -7.75 64.39 -13.83
CA ILE A 4 -6.42 63.90 -13.39
C ILE A 4 -6.54 63.01 -12.13
N PHE A 5 -7.57 63.24 -11.30
CA PHE A 5 -7.81 62.45 -10.09
C PHE A 5 -8.33 61.03 -10.38
N LEU A 6 -9.11 60.86 -11.46
CA LEU A 6 -9.62 59.55 -11.90
C LEU A 6 -8.54 58.66 -12.53
N VAL A 7 -7.51 59.24 -13.14
CA VAL A 7 -6.34 58.47 -13.63
C VAL A 7 -5.46 58.02 -12.47
N PHE A 8 -5.34 58.82 -11.40
CA PHE A 8 -4.59 58.44 -10.20
C PHE A 8 -5.29 57.35 -9.37
N CYS A 9 -6.63 57.35 -9.27
CA CYS A 9 -7.38 56.28 -8.61
C CYS A 9 -7.41 54.97 -9.44
N SER A 10 -7.38 55.05 -10.78
CA SER A 10 -7.24 53.86 -11.63
C SER A 10 -5.83 53.26 -11.63
N PHE A 11 -4.78 54.05 -11.35
CA PHE A 11 -3.42 53.52 -11.14
C PHE A 11 -3.20 52.97 -9.73
N ALA A 12 -3.93 53.45 -8.72
CA ALA A 12 -3.89 52.90 -7.36
C ALA A 12 -4.69 51.58 -7.21
N ALA A 13 -5.71 51.36 -8.04
CA ALA A 13 -6.47 50.10 -8.08
C ALA A 13 -5.84 48.99 -8.94
N VAL A 14 -4.77 49.30 -9.69
CA VAL A 14 -3.89 48.33 -10.36
C VAL A 14 -2.56 48.20 -9.58
N ALA A 15 -2.63 48.35 -8.25
CA ALA A 15 -1.70 47.62 -7.40
C ALA A 15 -2.05 46.14 -7.58
N VAL A 16 -1.40 45.51 -8.56
CA VAL A 16 -1.34 44.05 -8.72
C VAL A 16 -1.25 43.48 -7.32
N ALA A 17 -2.23 42.66 -6.94
CA ALA A 17 -2.17 41.84 -5.74
C ALA A 17 -1.02 40.84 -5.94
N CYS A 18 0.23 41.32 -5.87
CA CYS A 18 1.40 40.47 -5.78
C CYS A 18 1.26 39.75 -4.45
N GLY A 19 0.95 38.45 -4.51
CA GLY A 19 0.92 37.59 -3.34
C GLY A 19 2.20 37.79 -2.53
N GLN A 20 2.06 37.86 -1.21
CA GLN A 20 3.19 38.05 -0.31
C GLN A 20 4.24 36.97 -0.58
N MET A 21 5.45 37.42 -0.91
CA MET A 21 6.59 36.53 -1.16
C MET A 21 7.33 36.22 0.14
N VAL A 22 7.68 34.96 0.33
CA VAL A 22 8.48 34.49 1.48
C VAL A 22 9.94 34.46 1.08
N ASN A 23 10.70 35.49 1.48
CA ASN A 23 12.11 35.61 1.10
C ASN A 23 13.07 34.94 2.09
N LYS A 24 12.61 34.50 3.26
CA LYS A 24 13.42 33.79 4.26
C LYS A 24 12.54 32.90 5.12
N VAL A 25 12.99 31.68 5.37
CA VAL A 25 12.35 30.72 6.28
C VAL A 25 13.32 30.41 7.42
N THR A 26 12.91 30.68 8.66
CA THR A 26 13.71 30.43 9.87
C THR A 26 13.16 29.30 10.74
N ASP A 27 11.87 29.03 10.64
CA ASP A 27 11.15 28.03 11.45
C ASP A 27 10.26 27.20 10.51
N PRO A 28 10.84 26.31 9.68
CA PRO A 28 10.14 25.65 8.59
C PRO A 28 8.94 24.81 9.06
N VAL A 29 8.98 24.25 10.27
CA VAL A 29 7.85 23.48 10.82
C VAL A 29 6.58 24.32 11.00
N GLU A 30 6.69 25.65 11.12
CA GLU A 30 5.52 26.53 11.23
C GLU A 30 4.75 26.70 9.92
N TRP A 31 5.35 26.33 8.79
CA TRP A 31 4.73 26.34 7.47
C TRP A 31 3.97 25.05 7.15
N VAL A 32 4.13 24.01 7.98
CA VAL A 32 3.49 22.72 7.78
C VAL A 32 2.01 22.80 8.16
N ASN A 33 1.15 22.26 7.28
CA ASN A 33 -0.25 22.00 7.56
C ASN A 33 -0.50 20.48 7.62
N PRO A 34 -0.57 19.85 8.81
CA PRO A 34 -0.89 18.43 8.93
C PRO A 34 -2.31 18.07 8.46
N LEU A 35 -3.21 19.05 8.31
CA LEU A 35 -4.55 18.82 7.79
C LEU A 35 -4.58 18.70 6.25
N MET A 36 -3.47 18.97 5.55
CA MET A 36 -3.40 18.81 4.10
C MET A 36 -3.70 17.36 3.68
N GLY A 37 -4.78 17.20 2.92
CA GLY A 37 -5.29 15.91 2.42
C GLY A 37 -6.33 15.21 3.30
N THR A 38 -6.74 15.83 4.41
CA THR A 38 -7.71 15.25 5.36
C THR A 38 -9.17 15.44 4.96
N ASP A 39 -9.47 16.34 4.02
CA ASP A 39 -10.80 16.46 3.42
C ASP A 39 -10.95 15.49 2.25
N SER A 40 -10.90 14.19 2.59
CA SER A 40 -10.98 13.09 1.63
C SER A 40 -12.09 12.13 2.02
N LYS A 41 -12.57 11.35 1.04
CA LYS A 41 -13.60 10.33 1.22
C LYS A 41 -13.34 9.13 0.32
N PRO A 42 -13.94 7.95 0.59
CA PRO A 42 -13.68 6.73 -0.21
C PRO A 42 -13.89 6.87 -1.72
N SER A 43 -14.77 7.77 -2.15
CA SER A 43 -15.11 7.97 -3.56
C SER A 43 -14.25 9.02 -4.28
N LEU A 44 -13.44 9.79 -3.54
CA LEU A 44 -12.61 10.87 -4.05
C LEU A 44 -11.55 11.23 -3.02
N SER A 45 -10.29 10.95 -3.33
CA SER A 45 -9.18 11.37 -2.52
C SER A 45 -8.73 12.78 -2.87
N ASN A 46 -8.45 13.56 -1.85
CA ASN A 46 -7.63 14.76 -1.94
C ASN A 46 -6.33 14.60 -1.16
N GLY A 47 -5.90 13.35 -0.93
CA GLY A 47 -4.69 12.99 -0.20
C GLY A 47 -4.89 11.90 0.85
N ASN A 48 -6.12 11.51 1.19
CA ASN A 48 -6.46 10.44 2.14
C ASN A 48 -5.57 10.40 3.40
N THR A 49 -5.21 11.59 3.93
CA THR A 49 -4.32 11.72 5.07
C THR A 49 -5.11 11.85 6.38
N TYR A 50 -4.41 11.73 7.50
CA TYR A 50 -4.85 12.17 8.82
C TYR A 50 -3.81 13.13 9.41
N PRO A 51 -4.18 14.02 10.35
CA PRO A 51 -3.21 14.90 11.00
C PRO A 51 -2.35 14.09 11.97
N SER A 52 -1.15 13.72 11.52
CA SER A 52 -0.19 12.96 12.32
C SER A 52 0.58 13.87 13.27
N ILE A 53 0.49 13.56 14.55
CA ILE A 53 1.21 14.23 15.63
C ILE A 53 2.35 13.29 15.99
N CYS A 54 3.53 13.55 15.45
CA CYS A 54 4.68 12.67 15.56
C CYS A 54 5.99 13.46 15.46
N VAL A 55 7.11 12.76 15.63
CA VAL A 55 8.44 13.24 15.21
C VAL A 55 8.83 12.55 13.89
N PRO A 56 9.84 13.03 13.14
CA PRO A 56 10.27 12.39 11.89
C PRO A 56 10.54 10.88 12.08
N TRP A 57 9.89 10.05 11.26
CA TRP A 57 9.91 8.57 11.32
C TRP A 57 9.61 7.95 12.69
N GLY A 58 8.89 8.67 13.57
CA GLY A 58 8.52 8.17 14.90
C GLY A 58 7.79 6.83 14.83
N MET A 59 8.05 5.93 15.78
CA MET A 59 7.40 4.62 15.82
C MET A 59 5.90 4.76 16.04
N ASN A 60 5.48 5.62 16.98
CA ASN A 60 4.09 5.78 17.35
C ASN A 60 3.58 7.15 16.89
N PHE A 61 2.58 7.20 16.01
CA PHE A 61 1.91 8.44 15.65
C PHE A 61 0.66 8.64 16.51
N TRP A 62 0.28 9.90 16.73
CA TRP A 62 -0.97 10.26 17.40
C TRP A 62 -1.87 11.05 16.46
N THR A 63 -3.19 10.88 16.58
CA THR A 63 -4.15 11.65 15.78
C THR A 63 -5.51 11.78 16.49
N PRO A 64 -6.24 12.91 16.37
CA PRO A 64 -7.66 12.94 16.68
C PRO A 64 -8.43 11.91 15.82
N GLN A 65 -9.34 11.16 16.42
CA GLN A 65 -10.16 10.17 15.73
C GLN A 65 -11.59 10.67 15.59
N THR A 66 -12.07 10.87 14.36
CA THR A 66 -13.46 11.20 14.06
C THR A 66 -14.24 9.99 13.53
N GLY A 67 -13.57 9.15 12.71
CA GLY A 67 -14.10 7.90 12.18
C GLY A 67 -14.27 6.81 13.24
N LYS A 68 -15.18 5.86 13.00
CA LYS A 68 -15.46 4.77 13.95
C LYS A 68 -14.24 3.87 14.15
N MET A 69 -14.23 3.10 15.23
CA MET A 69 -13.22 2.06 15.43
C MET A 69 -13.15 1.13 14.22
N GLY A 70 -11.96 1.03 13.61
CA GLY A 70 -11.71 0.18 12.45
C GLY A 70 -12.00 0.80 11.09
N ASP A 71 -12.53 2.02 11.04
CA ASP A 71 -12.63 2.79 9.80
C ASP A 71 -11.23 3.24 9.34
N GLY A 72 -10.94 3.08 8.05
CA GLY A 72 -9.70 3.56 7.44
C GLY A 72 -9.64 5.08 7.41
N TRP A 73 -10.77 5.77 7.31
CA TRP A 73 -10.84 7.23 7.46
C TRP A 73 -10.90 7.62 8.94
N ALA A 74 -9.82 7.32 9.65
CA ALA A 74 -9.70 7.57 11.09
C ALA A 74 -9.98 9.03 11.47
N TYR A 75 -9.63 9.97 10.58
CA TYR A 75 -9.97 11.38 10.65
C TYR A 75 -10.46 11.87 9.29
N THR A 76 -11.51 12.68 9.27
CA THR A 76 -11.91 13.47 8.10
C THR A 76 -12.22 14.90 8.48
N TYR A 77 -11.78 15.86 7.66
CA TYR A 77 -11.98 17.28 7.92
C TYR A 77 -13.46 17.64 8.05
N ALA A 78 -14.35 17.06 7.23
CA ALA A 78 -15.77 17.34 7.29
C ALA A 78 -16.50 16.75 8.53
N SER A 79 -15.82 16.05 9.42
CA SER A 79 -16.43 15.47 10.63
C SER A 79 -16.68 16.50 11.72
N ASP A 80 -17.85 16.41 12.34
CA ASP A 80 -18.26 17.32 13.41
C ASP A 80 -17.86 16.87 14.83
N LYS A 81 -17.46 15.60 14.99
CA LYS A 81 -17.21 14.98 16.28
C LYS A 81 -15.90 14.21 16.33
N VAL A 82 -15.21 14.32 17.46
CA VAL A 82 -14.06 13.49 17.82
C VAL A 82 -14.46 12.49 18.90
N ARG A 83 -14.02 11.24 18.78
CA ARG A 83 -14.37 10.12 19.69
C ARG A 83 -13.20 9.57 20.48
N GLY A 84 -12.00 10.10 20.25
CA GLY A 84 -10.79 9.81 20.98
C GLY A 84 -9.55 10.40 20.34
N PHE A 85 -8.44 10.36 21.06
CA PHE A 85 -7.11 10.66 20.57
C PHE A 85 -6.34 9.35 20.49
N LYS A 86 -6.04 8.94 19.27
CA LYS A 86 -5.64 7.58 18.92
C LYS A 86 -4.15 7.50 18.67
N GLN A 87 -3.49 6.49 19.24
CA GLN A 87 -2.18 6.05 18.75
C GLN A 87 -2.40 5.17 17.50
N THR A 88 -1.66 5.45 16.43
CA THR A 88 -1.86 4.83 15.12
C THR A 88 -0.53 4.54 14.42
N HIS A 89 -0.55 3.53 13.56
CA HIS A 89 0.55 3.15 12.66
C HIS A 89 0.07 3.07 11.19
N GLN A 90 -1.14 3.58 10.92
CA GLN A 90 -1.83 3.43 9.65
C GLN A 90 -1.06 4.13 8.51
N PRO A 91 -0.61 3.42 7.46
CA PRO A 91 0.05 4.06 6.34
C PRO A 91 -0.94 4.67 5.33
N SER A 92 -2.14 4.11 5.19
CA SER A 92 -3.22 4.60 4.32
C SER A 92 -4.58 4.08 4.81
N PRO A 93 -5.72 4.72 4.47
CA PRO A 93 -7.04 4.20 4.84
C PRO A 93 -7.29 2.80 4.28
N TRP A 94 -6.72 2.48 3.11
CA TRP A 94 -6.87 1.20 2.43
C TRP A 94 -6.13 0.07 3.15
N MET A 95 -4.92 0.37 3.65
CA MET A 95 -4.13 -0.56 4.46
C MET A 95 -4.70 -0.72 5.87
N ASN A 96 -5.36 0.32 6.37
CA ASN A 96 -5.89 0.42 7.71
C ASN A 96 -4.76 0.24 8.75
N ASP A 97 -5.10 -0.03 9.99
CA ASP A 97 -4.19 0.21 11.11
C ASP A 97 -3.83 -1.08 11.88
N TYR A 98 -2.83 -0.98 12.75
CA TYR A 98 -2.42 -2.00 13.70
C TYR A 98 -1.91 -1.39 15.02
N GLY A 99 -1.98 -2.14 16.12
CA GLY A 99 -1.34 -1.74 17.39
C GLY A 99 -1.91 -0.45 17.99
N GLN A 100 -3.22 -0.25 17.81
CA GLN A 100 -3.93 1.00 18.03
C GLN A 100 -4.73 0.97 19.35
N PHE A 101 -4.74 2.10 20.06
CA PHE A 101 -5.60 2.37 21.22
C PHE A 101 -5.91 3.88 21.28
N SER A 102 -6.91 4.29 22.07
CA SER A 102 -7.25 5.72 22.20
C SER A 102 -7.55 6.17 23.63
N ILE A 103 -7.43 7.49 23.82
CA ILE A 103 -7.65 8.20 25.08
C ILE A 103 -8.69 9.30 24.84
N MET A 104 -9.68 9.45 25.73
CA MET A 104 -10.70 10.49 25.61
C MET A 104 -11.10 11.06 26.97
N PRO A 105 -10.99 12.38 27.22
CA PRO A 105 -11.54 13.00 28.42
C PRO A 105 -13.06 13.20 28.27
N VAL A 106 -13.80 13.03 29.37
CA VAL A 106 -15.27 13.21 29.44
C VAL A 106 -15.63 13.89 30.76
N THR A 107 -16.71 14.68 30.78
CA THR A 107 -17.20 15.32 32.02
C THR A 107 -18.70 15.07 32.23
N GLY A 108 -19.16 15.29 33.46
CA GLY A 108 -20.55 15.13 33.84
C GLY A 108 -20.94 13.66 34.00
N LYS A 109 -21.45 13.04 32.94
CA LYS A 109 -21.86 11.63 32.97
C LYS A 109 -20.73 10.72 32.50
N LEU A 110 -20.60 9.56 33.14
CA LEU A 110 -19.66 8.53 32.68
C LEU A 110 -20.14 7.96 31.33
N LYS A 111 -19.46 8.33 30.25
CA LYS A 111 -19.65 7.80 28.90
C LYS A 111 -18.35 7.20 28.41
N TYR A 112 -18.34 5.90 28.13
CA TYR A 112 -17.12 5.17 27.76
C TYR A 112 -17.23 4.41 26.43
N ARG A 113 -18.44 4.23 25.88
CA ARG A 113 -18.64 3.71 24.52
C ARG A 113 -18.36 4.80 23.49
N GLU A 114 -17.88 4.44 22.32
CA GLU A 114 -17.32 5.38 21.34
C GLU A 114 -18.31 6.47 20.89
N ASP A 115 -19.57 6.10 20.63
CA ASP A 115 -20.58 7.04 20.13
C ASP A 115 -21.11 7.94 21.26
N ASP A 116 -21.17 7.41 22.50
CA ASP A 116 -21.62 8.17 23.67
C ASP A 116 -20.58 9.21 24.12
N ARG A 117 -19.30 8.84 24.08
CA ARG A 117 -18.19 9.69 24.55
C ARG A 117 -17.75 10.76 23.54
N ALA A 118 -18.21 10.66 22.30
CA ALA A 118 -17.83 11.59 21.23
C ALA A 118 -18.27 13.03 21.57
N SER A 119 -17.41 14.00 21.25
CA SER A 119 -17.66 15.42 21.49
C SER A 119 -17.65 16.21 20.18
N TRP A 120 -18.58 17.16 20.06
CA TRP A 120 -18.52 18.21 19.05
C TRP A 120 -17.23 19.02 19.16
N PHE A 121 -16.71 19.47 18.02
CA PHE A 121 -15.58 20.41 17.93
C PHE A 121 -15.72 21.35 16.72
N SER A 122 -14.76 22.27 16.57
CA SER A 122 -14.63 23.09 15.36
C SER A 122 -13.15 23.32 15.03
N HIS A 123 -12.78 23.30 13.74
CA HIS A 123 -11.42 23.66 13.31
C HIS A 123 -11.00 25.09 13.71
N LYS A 124 -11.96 25.98 14.04
CA LYS A 124 -11.66 27.32 14.56
C LYS A 124 -11.05 27.29 15.97
N ALA A 125 -11.25 26.19 16.70
CA ALA A 125 -10.70 25.93 18.02
C ALA A 125 -9.77 24.69 18.00
N GLU A 126 -9.17 24.43 16.82
CA GLU A 126 -8.17 23.38 16.61
C GLU A 126 -6.84 24.03 16.24
N VAL A 127 -5.76 23.54 16.84
CA VAL A 127 -4.39 23.84 16.42
C VAL A 127 -3.74 22.52 16.04
N SER A 128 -3.39 22.38 14.76
CA SER A 128 -2.75 21.17 14.24
C SER A 128 -1.34 21.48 13.75
N LYS A 129 -0.34 20.97 14.49
CA LYS A 129 1.08 21.05 14.16
C LYS A 129 1.71 19.66 14.28
N PRO A 130 2.80 19.36 13.55
CA PRO A 130 3.45 18.06 13.65
C PRO A 130 3.89 17.69 15.08
N TYR A 131 4.35 18.69 15.84
CA TYR A 131 4.92 18.55 17.18
C TYR A 131 3.93 18.87 18.32
N TYR A 132 2.74 19.38 18.00
CA TYR A 132 1.77 19.84 18.99
C TYR A 132 0.36 19.87 18.40
N TYR A 133 -0.60 19.33 19.13
CA TYR A 133 -2.01 19.39 18.77
C TYR A 133 -2.82 19.97 19.92
N SER A 134 -3.84 20.78 19.61
CA SER A 134 -4.80 21.29 20.58
C SER A 134 -6.22 21.24 20.00
N LEU A 135 -7.18 20.79 20.79
CA LEU A 135 -8.58 20.74 20.40
C LEU A 135 -9.50 21.00 21.60
N TYR A 136 -10.46 21.91 21.42
CA TYR A 136 -11.54 22.12 22.37
C TYR A 136 -12.73 21.17 22.11
N LEU A 137 -13.11 20.43 23.13
CA LEU A 137 -14.21 19.45 23.14
C LEU A 137 -15.45 20.10 23.75
N ALA A 138 -16.40 20.51 22.90
CA ALA A 138 -17.55 21.31 23.32
C ALA A 138 -18.48 20.59 24.31
N ASP A 139 -18.71 19.28 24.14
CA ASP A 139 -19.62 18.52 25.02
C ASP A 139 -19.02 18.21 26.39
N ALA A 140 -17.69 18.21 26.48
CA ALA A 140 -16.95 17.99 27.72
C ALA A 140 -16.50 19.30 28.40
N ASP A 141 -16.50 20.42 27.69
CA ASP A 141 -15.83 21.68 28.09
C ASP A 141 -14.37 21.43 28.51
N VAL A 142 -13.65 20.63 27.70
CA VAL A 142 -12.25 20.25 27.93
C VAL A 142 -11.40 20.66 26.74
N THR A 143 -10.26 21.30 26.99
CA THR A 143 -9.22 21.45 25.97
C THR A 143 -8.21 20.32 26.10
N THR A 144 -8.02 19.55 25.04
CA THR A 144 -6.99 18.50 24.96
C THR A 144 -5.79 19.02 24.20
N GLU A 145 -4.60 18.75 24.71
CA GLU A 145 -3.34 19.03 24.04
C GLU A 145 -2.42 17.79 24.02
N ILE A 146 -1.66 17.60 22.94
CA ILE A 146 -0.77 16.43 22.73
C ILE A 146 0.60 16.90 22.23
N THR A 147 1.68 16.31 22.76
CA THR A 147 3.03 16.44 22.21
C THR A 147 3.74 15.07 22.17
N PRO A 148 4.37 14.68 21.06
CA PRO A 148 4.94 13.34 20.89
C PRO A 148 6.46 13.29 21.14
N THR A 149 6.98 12.08 21.29
CA THR A 149 8.39 11.69 21.05
C THR A 149 8.40 10.58 19.98
N GLU A 150 9.46 9.76 19.87
CA GLU A 150 9.48 8.65 18.91
C GLU A 150 8.48 7.54 19.28
N ARG A 151 8.35 7.21 20.57
CA ARG A 151 7.55 6.07 21.10
C ARG A 151 6.60 6.46 22.23
N ALA A 152 6.66 7.70 22.70
CA ALA A 152 5.86 8.23 23.80
C ALA A 152 5.13 9.52 23.41
N ALA A 153 4.24 9.99 24.27
CA ALA A 153 3.59 11.28 24.17
C ALA A 153 3.20 11.80 25.56
N GLN A 154 3.09 13.12 25.68
CA GLN A 154 2.41 13.75 26.81
C GLN A 154 1.06 14.31 26.37
N PHE A 155 0.05 14.12 27.21
CA PHE A 155 -1.24 14.80 27.08
C PHE A 155 -1.39 15.82 28.19
N ARG A 156 -2.12 16.89 27.89
CA ARG A 156 -2.58 17.88 28.86
C ARG A 156 -4.06 18.15 28.63
N PHE A 157 -4.88 17.81 29.62
CA PHE A 157 -6.32 18.06 29.61
C PHE A 157 -6.63 19.22 30.54
N THR A 158 -7.15 20.32 30.01
CA THR A 158 -7.62 21.45 30.81
C THR A 158 -9.12 21.29 31.05
N PHE A 159 -9.49 20.91 32.26
CA PHE A 159 -10.86 20.59 32.66
C PHE A 159 -11.64 21.81 33.18
N PRO A 160 -12.98 21.77 33.10
CA PRO A 160 -13.82 22.75 33.77
C PRO A 160 -13.95 22.40 35.25
N LYS A 161 -14.66 23.25 36.00
CA LYS A 161 -15.09 22.87 37.35
C LYS A 161 -16.15 21.78 37.23
N ALA A 162 -15.87 20.58 37.72
CA ALA A 162 -16.81 19.45 37.69
C ALA A 162 -16.58 18.50 38.86
N ASP A 163 -17.68 17.99 39.43
CA ASP A 163 -17.64 16.92 40.44
C ASP A 163 -17.39 15.54 39.80
N SER A 164 -17.45 15.43 38.47
CA SER A 164 -17.31 14.19 37.73
C SER A 164 -16.58 14.46 36.41
N SER A 165 -15.26 14.28 36.45
CA SER A 165 -14.37 14.28 35.29
C SER A 165 -13.78 12.90 35.12
N PHE A 166 -13.65 12.44 33.88
CA PHE A 166 -13.22 11.09 33.54
C PHE A 166 -12.19 11.13 32.42
N ILE A 167 -11.34 10.10 32.39
CA ILE A 167 -10.50 9.77 31.25
C ILE A 167 -10.77 8.32 30.88
N VAL A 168 -11.18 8.13 29.63
CA VAL A 168 -11.50 6.83 29.04
C VAL A 168 -10.31 6.36 28.22
N ILE A 169 -9.87 5.13 28.48
CA ILE A 169 -8.90 4.40 27.66
C ILE A 169 -9.66 3.31 26.91
N ASP A 170 -9.46 3.23 25.61
CA ASP A 170 -10.04 2.22 24.73
C ASP A 170 -8.91 1.42 24.09
N ALA A 171 -8.77 0.14 24.45
CA ALA A 171 -7.72 -0.75 23.95
C ALA A 171 -8.13 -1.49 22.66
N PHE A 172 -9.29 -1.12 22.09
CA PHE A 172 -9.86 -1.63 20.84
C PHE A 172 -10.27 -3.11 20.91
N ASP A 173 -10.97 -3.58 19.87
CA ASP A 173 -11.49 -4.95 19.77
C ASP A 173 -10.43 -5.96 19.26
N ARG A 174 -10.88 -7.21 19.01
CA ARG A 174 -10.08 -8.36 18.53
C ARG A 174 -9.09 -8.93 19.55
N GLY A 175 -9.33 -8.69 20.83
CA GLY A 175 -8.56 -9.23 21.93
C GLY A 175 -7.68 -8.16 22.56
N SER A 176 -8.10 -7.60 23.68
CA SER A 176 -7.33 -6.56 24.35
C SER A 176 -7.38 -6.74 25.86
N TYR A 177 -6.48 -6.02 26.52
CA TYR A 177 -6.29 -6.08 27.96
C TYR A 177 -6.05 -4.69 28.52
N VAL A 178 -6.62 -4.44 29.70
CA VAL A 178 -6.27 -3.29 30.53
C VAL A 178 -6.15 -3.69 31.99
N LYS A 179 -5.29 -2.97 32.72
CA LYS A 179 -5.15 -3.01 34.16
C LYS A 179 -4.91 -1.62 34.72
N LEU A 180 -5.68 -1.27 35.75
CA LEU A 180 -5.51 -0.06 36.53
C LEU A 180 -4.69 -0.37 37.78
N VAL A 181 -3.74 0.53 38.10
CA VAL A 181 -2.91 0.49 39.30
C VAL A 181 -3.06 1.84 40.02
N PRO A 182 -4.14 2.05 40.79
CA PRO A 182 -4.48 3.36 41.35
C PRO A 182 -3.41 3.94 42.26
N ALA A 183 -2.73 3.09 43.06
CA ALA A 183 -1.65 3.50 43.97
C ALA A 183 -0.45 4.15 43.24
N GLU A 184 -0.31 3.90 41.94
CA GLU A 184 0.75 4.46 41.10
C GLU A 184 0.22 5.52 40.11
N ARG A 185 -1.09 5.83 40.16
CA ARG A 185 -1.80 6.61 39.12
C ARG A 185 -1.51 6.09 37.71
N LYS A 186 -1.49 4.76 37.58
CA LYS A 186 -1.03 4.06 36.38
C LYS A 186 -2.12 3.22 35.73
N ILE A 187 -2.09 3.15 34.41
CA ILE A 187 -2.88 2.24 33.59
C ILE A 187 -1.93 1.53 32.62
N VAL A 188 -2.04 0.21 32.51
CA VAL A 188 -1.29 -0.58 31.52
C VAL A 188 -2.26 -1.43 30.70
N GLY A 189 -1.85 -1.85 29.51
CA GLY A 189 -2.68 -2.71 28.68
C GLY A 189 -2.00 -3.13 27.39
N TYR A 190 -2.75 -3.82 26.54
CA TYR A 190 -2.33 -4.07 25.16
C TYR A 190 -3.52 -4.11 24.20
N SER A 191 -3.22 -3.77 22.94
CA SER A 191 -4.10 -3.97 21.78
C SER A 191 -3.49 -5.02 20.84
N THR A 192 -4.32 -5.90 20.29
CA THR A 192 -3.91 -6.88 19.26
C THR A 192 -4.54 -6.56 17.90
N ARG A 193 -5.34 -5.50 17.77
CA ARG A 193 -6.04 -5.21 16.51
C ARG A 193 -5.02 -4.91 15.40
N TYR A 194 -5.09 -5.67 14.32
CA TYR A 194 -4.35 -5.43 13.07
C TYR A 194 -5.22 -5.73 11.85
N SER A 195 -4.82 -5.17 10.70
CA SER A 195 -5.57 -5.26 9.43
C SER A 195 -4.85 -6.05 8.33
N ARG A 196 -3.53 -6.24 8.45
CA ARG A 196 -2.70 -7.04 7.53
C ARG A 196 -1.85 -8.03 8.33
N GLY A 197 -1.75 -9.26 7.84
CA GLY A 197 -1.18 -10.40 8.56
C GLY A 197 -1.53 -11.72 7.85
N PRO A 198 -1.25 -12.89 8.47
CA PRO A 198 -1.30 -13.12 9.92
C PRO A 198 -0.03 -12.66 10.67
N LEU A 199 -0.22 -12.10 11.86
CA LEU A 199 0.87 -11.72 12.77
C LEU A 199 0.94 -12.67 13.97
N LYS A 200 2.13 -13.17 14.29
CA LYS A 200 2.34 -14.12 15.40
C LYS A 200 2.64 -13.39 16.70
N ASN A 201 1.93 -13.76 17.79
CA ASN A 201 2.12 -13.16 19.13
C ASN A 201 2.02 -11.61 19.16
N PHE A 202 1.35 -11.01 18.19
CA PHE A 202 1.30 -9.56 18.03
C PHE A 202 0.51 -8.87 19.15
N LYS A 203 1.16 -7.91 19.81
CA LYS A 203 0.58 -6.99 20.78
C LYS A 203 1.31 -5.66 20.69
N ASN A 204 0.57 -4.56 20.81
CA ASN A 204 1.14 -3.27 21.20
C ASN A 204 0.78 -3.01 22.66
N TYR A 205 1.78 -3.03 23.53
CA TYR A 205 1.66 -2.83 24.97
C TYR A 205 1.79 -1.35 25.28
N PHE A 206 0.90 -0.81 26.12
CA PHE A 206 0.92 0.60 26.51
C PHE A 206 0.99 0.78 28.02
N VAL A 207 1.61 1.88 28.43
CA VAL A 207 1.64 2.38 29.81
C VAL A 207 1.26 3.86 29.83
N ILE A 208 0.44 4.22 30.82
CA ILE A 208 -0.08 5.58 31.01
C ILE A 208 0.04 5.94 32.49
N TYR A 209 0.73 7.05 32.78
CA TYR A 209 0.75 7.68 34.11
C TYR A 209 -0.03 8.98 34.11
N LEU A 210 -0.72 9.26 35.21
CA LEU A 210 -1.42 10.51 35.47
C LEU A 210 -0.79 11.26 36.64
N ASP A 211 -0.84 12.58 36.61
CA ASP A 211 -0.43 13.43 37.74
C ASP A 211 -1.55 13.65 38.79
N LYS A 212 -2.74 13.07 38.58
CA LYS A 212 -3.92 13.22 39.42
C LYS A 212 -4.40 11.89 40.01
N GLU A 213 -4.74 11.91 41.30
CA GLU A 213 -5.28 10.76 42.03
C GLU A 213 -6.65 10.31 41.51
N PHE A 214 -6.89 9.00 41.52
CA PHE A 214 -8.14 8.41 41.04
C PHE A 214 -9.15 8.30 42.19
N THR A 215 -10.34 8.90 42.03
CA THR A 215 -11.48 8.65 42.93
C THR A 215 -12.39 7.54 42.38
N LEU A 216 -12.25 7.21 41.10
CA LEU A 216 -12.92 6.09 40.42
C LEU A 216 -11.89 5.33 39.58
N SER A 217 -11.94 4.01 39.61
CA SER A 217 -11.12 3.13 38.76
C SER A 217 -11.96 1.94 38.34
N ARG A 218 -12.35 1.89 37.06
CA ARG A 218 -13.21 0.84 36.50
C ARG A 218 -12.69 0.38 35.14
N PRO A 219 -12.28 -0.88 34.99
CA PRO A 219 -12.20 -1.51 33.67
C PRO A 219 -13.61 -1.63 33.07
N TRP A 220 -13.68 -1.75 31.76
CA TRP A 220 -14.88 -2.10 31.01
C TRP A 220 -14.54 -3.07 29.90
N ASN A 221 -15.53 -3.88 29.51
CA ASN A 221 -15.41 -4.78 28.37
C ASN A 221 -16.70 -4.83 27.55
N ASP A 222 -16.81 -5.80 26.64
CA ASP A 222 -18.00 -6.05 25.82
C ASP A 222 -19.30 -6.07 26.65
N LYS A 223 -19.26 -6.61 27.88
CA LYS A 223 -20.43 -6.77 28.77
C LYS A 223 -20.76 -5.53 29.60
N GLY A 224 -19.90 -4.51 29.62
CA GLY A 224 -20.10 -3.28 30.39
C GLY A 224 -18.96 -3.00 31.38
N LEU A 225 -19.25 -2.23 32.43
CA LEU A 225 -18.28 -1.93 33.49
C LEU A 225 -17.97 -3.18 34.33
N VAL A 226 -16.71 -3.32 34.73
CA VAL A 226 -16.24 -4.39 35.61
C VAL A 226 -16.11 -3.84 37.03
N ALA A 227 -16.96 -4.31 37.95
CA ALA A 227 -17.07 -3.75 39.30
C ALA A 227 -16.04 -4.31 40.30
N ASP A 228 -15.74 -5.61 40.22
CA ASP A 228 -14.98 -6.35 41.24
C ASP A 228 -13.54 -6.68 40.83
N SER A 229 -13.02 -5.98 39.81
CA SER A 229 -11.64 -6.14 39.33
C SER A 229 -11.08 -4.80 38.86
N LEU A 230 -9.76 -4.65 38.95
CA LEU A 230 -9.00 -3.55 38.36
C LEU A 230 -8.36 -3.93 37.02
N GLU A 231 -8.65 -5.12 36.50
CA GLU A 231 -8.19 -5.55 35.18
C GLU A 231 -9.26 -6.35 34.43
N THR A 232 -9.16 -6.36 33.10
CA THR A 232 -9.99 -7.22 32.25
C THR A 232 -9.25 -7.56 30.96
N THR A 233 -9.38 -8.82 30.54
CA THR A 233 -9.01 -9.29 29.19
C THR A 233 -10.30 -9.69 28.49
N ALA A 234 -10.56 -9.14 27.31
CA ALA A 234 -11.80 -9.37 26.58
C ALA A 234 -11.60 -9.21 25.06
N SER A 235 -12.66 -9.43 24.27
CA SER A 235 -12.61 -9.10 22.84
C SER A 235 -12.38 -7.60 22.68
N HIS A 236 -13.12 -6.78 23.43
CA HIS A 236 -12.93 -5.34 23.53
C HIS A 236 -12.81 -4.93 24.99
N ALA A 237 -11.63 -4.50 25.40
CA ALA A 237 -11.33 -4.01 26.75
C ALA A 237 -11.02 -2.52 26.75
N GLY A 238 -11.30 -1.87 27.87
CA GLY A 238 -10.87 -0.50 28.13
C GLY A 238 -10.96 -0.14 29.61
N ALA A 239 -10.55 1.06 29.96
CA ALA A 239 -10.53 1.55 31.33
C ALA A 239 -11.16 2.94 31.44
N VAL A 240 -11.66 3.27 32.63
CA VAL A 240 -12.08 4.60 33.01
C VAL A 240 -11.49 4.93 34.38
N VAL A 241 -10.82 6.08 34.46
CA VAL A 241 -10.48 6.73 35.72
C VAL A 241 -11.30 7.99 35.89
N GLY A 242 -11.66 8.32 37.13
CA GLY A 242 -12.46 9.50 37.43
C GLY A 242 -11.97 10.26 38.66
N PHE A 243 -12.27 11.56 38.69
CA PHE A 243 -11.84 12.51 39.72
C PHE A 243 -12.64 13.82 39.66
N LYS A 244 -12.50 14.68 40.67
CA LYS A 244 -13.05 16.05 40.69
C LYS A 244 -12.05 17.04 40.10
N THR A 245 -12.52 18.09 39.43
CA THR A 245 -11.67 19.15 38.87
C THR A 245 -12.16 20.55 39.22
N SER A 246 -11.22 21.48 39.36
CA SER A 246 -11.46 22.91 39.44
C SER A 246 -11.46 23.55 38.05
N LYS A 247 -12.00 24.77 37.93
CA LYS A 247 -12.02 25.50 36.66
C LYS A 247 -10.60 25.75 36.16
N GLY A 248 -10.28 25.25 34.96
CA GLY A 248 -8.96 25.41 34.34
C GLY A 248 -7.89 24.50 34.92
N GLU A 249 -8.26 23.50 35.73
CA GLU A 249 -7.30 22.53 36.26
C GLU A 249 -6.74 21.67 35.13
N LYS A 250 -5.41 21.53 35.10
CA LYS A 250 -4.69 20.75 34.11
C LYS A 250 -4.34 19.38 34.67
N VAL A 251 -4.71 18.33 33.95
CA VAL A 251 -4.33 16.94 34.24
C VAL A 251 -3.39 16.47 33.13
N HIS A 252 -2.20 15.99 33.51
CA HIS A 252 -1.18 15.54 32.57
C HIS A 252 -1.12 14.02 32.52
N LEU A 253 -0.96 13.48 31.31
CA LEU A 253 -0.63 12.07 31.11
C LEU A 253 0.75 11.95 30.48
N LYS A 254 1.52 10.97 30.92
CA LYS A 254 2.67 10.44 30.20
C LYS A 254 2.31 9.07 29.65
N VAL A 255 2.41 8.91 28.34
CA VAL A 255 1.97 7.71 27.63
C VAL A 255 3.12 7.18 26.81
N ALA A 256 3.37 5.86 26.82
CA ALA A 256 4.27 5.21 25.90
C ALA A 256 3.75 3.83 25.50
N SER A 257 4.25 3.31 24.39
CA SER A 257 3.94 1.95 23.98
C SER A 257 5.16 1.22 23.41
N SER A 258 5.04 -0.10 23.28
CA SER A 258 6.05 -1.02 22.79
C SER A 258 5.40 -2.20 22.07
N PHE A 259 6.07 -2.75 21.06
CA PHE A 259 5.66 -4.02 20.44
C PHE A 259 6.26 -5.24 21.14
N ILE A 260 7.10 -5.03 22.17
CA ILE A 260 7.85 -6.08 22.88
C ILE A 260 7.14 -6.47 24.17
N SER A 261 6.97 -5.54 25.11
CA SER A 261 6.34 -5.82 26.41
C SER A 261 5.92 -4.54 27.16
N ILE A 262 5.20 -4.70 28.29
CA ILE A 262 4.88 -3.57 29.19
C ILE A 262 6.17 -2.98 29.78
N GLU A 263 7.15 -3.81 30.14
CA GLU A 263 8.43 -3.38 30.70
C GLU A 263 9.24 -2.56 29.68
N GLN A 264 9.21 -2.95 28.40
CA GLN A 264 9.83 -2.15 27.34
C GLN A 264 9.08 -0.83 27.10
N ALA A 265 7.75 -0.80 27.21
CA ALA A 265 6.97 0.45 27.14
C ALA A 265 7.32 1.41 28.30
N GLU A 266 7.49 0.89 29.52
CA GLU A 266 7.98 1.64 30.69
C GLU A 266 9.40 2.20 30.44
N LEU A 267 10.27 1.41 29.81
CA LEU A 267 11.62 1.84 29.45
C LEU A 267 11.61 2.96 28.41
N ASN A 268 10.76 2.86 27.39
CA ASN A 268 10.57 3.91 26.38
C ASN A 268 10.10 5.22 27.05
N LEU A 269 9.11 5.13 27.93
CA LEU A 269 8.60 6.29 28.69
C LEU A 269 9.71 6.96 29.49
N LYS A 270 10.47 6.17 30.27
CA LYS A 270 11.55 6.68 31.12
C LYS A 270 12.66 7.33 30.31
N LYS A 271 13.04 6.75 29.17
CA LYS A 271 14.13 7.28 28.32
C LYS A 271 13.72 8.52 27.54
N GLU A 272 12.53 8.51 26.93
CA GLU A 272 12.14 9.56 25.99
C GLU A 272 11.49 10.77 26.67
N LEU A 273 10.73 10.57 27.74
CA LEU A 273 10.10 11.67 28.48
C LEU A 273 10.91 12.08 29.72
N ALA A 274 11.62 11.14 30.35
CA ALA A 274 12.43 11.40 31.56
C ALA A 274 11.73 12.35 32.55
N ALA A 275 12.42 13.40 33.00
CA ALA A 275 11.88 14.48 33.85
C ALA A 275 11.23 15.64 33.07
N ASP A 276 11.09 15.55 31.74
CA ASP A 276 10.50 16.61 30.95
C ASP A 276 9.02 16.84 31.32
N ASP A 277 8.63 18.11 31.33
CA ASP A 277 7.23 18.53 31.30
C ASP A 277 6.69 18.61 29.87
N PHE A 278 5.39 18.88 29.74
CA PHE A 278 4.71 18.97 28.45
C PHE A 278 5.38 19.99 27.50
N ASP A 279 5.71 21.18 27.98
CA ASP A 279 6.24 22.25 27.13
C ASP A 279 7.69 21.94 26.69
N ALA A 280 8.48 21.28 27.53
CA ALA A 280 9.81 20.78 27.19
C ALA A 280 9.75 19.70 26.10
N THR A 281 8.83 18.72 26.23
CA THR A 281 8.61 17.72 25.17
C THR A 281 8.17 18.38 23.87
N SER A 282 7.27 19.37 23.91
CA SER A 282 6.83 20.11 22.72
C SER A 282 7.96 20.86 22.03
N ARG A 283 8.82 21.55 22.79
CA ARG A 283 10.02 22.21 22.24
C ARG A 283 10.98 21.21 21.61
N LYS A 284 11.20 20.03 22.21
CA LYS A 284 12.05 18.97 21.66
C LYS A 284 11.47 18.39 20.37
N ALA A 285 10.17 18.12 20.33
CA ALA A 285 9.49 17.63 19.13
C ALA A 285 9.55 18.67 17.99
N LYS A 286 9.34 19.96 18.30
CA LYS A 286 9.51 21.05 17.34
C LYS A 286 10.94 21.12 16.79
N ALA A 287 11.94 21.02 17.67
CA ALA A 287 13.35 21.01 17.29
C ALA A 287 13.71 19.80 16.41
N ALA A 288 13.14 18.61 16.69
CA ALA A 288 13.34 17.42 15.88
C ALA A 288 12.85 17.63 14.43
N TRP A 289 11.67 18.22 14.25
CA TRP A 289 11.18 18.59 12.91
C TRP A 289 12.04 19.63 12.23
N ASN A 290 12.33 20.75 12.90
CA ASN A 290 13.16 21.80 12.29
C ASN A 290 14.55 21.29 11.91
N THR A 291 15.14 20.38 12.68
CA THR A 291 16.43 19.75 12.32
C THR A 291 16.36 19.08 10.94
N GLN A 292 15.26 18.41 10.62
CA GLN A 292 15.10 17.74 9.32
C GLN A 292 14.62 18.71 8.23
N LEU A 293 13.60 19.53 8.50
CA LEU A 293 13.02 20.44 7.52
C LEU A 293 13.98 21.57 7.12
N SER A 294 14.84 22.05 8.03
CA SER A 294 15.86 23.07 7.73
C SER A 294 16.99 22.54 6.84
N LYS A 295 17.04 21.24 6.52
CA LYS A 295 17.95 20.75 5.47
C LYS A 295 17.57 21.29 4.10
N LEU A 296 16.33 21.70 3.88
CA LEU A 296 15.87 22.34 2.65
C LEU A 296 15.22 23.69 2.98
N LEU A 297 15.92 24.79 2.67
CA LEU A 297 15.42 26.14 2.88
C LEU A 297 14.96 26.74 1.56
N ALA A 298 13.64 26.96 1.43
CA ALA A 298 13.02 27.54 0.24
C ALA A 298 12.79 29.04 0.41
N GLU A 299 13.17 29.83 -0.59
CA GLU A 299 13.11 31.29 -0.59
C GLU A 299 12.55 31.82 -1.93
N GLY A 300 11.82 32.93 -1.86
CA GLY A 300 11.26 33.63 -3.02
C GLY A 300 10.13 32.87 -3.71
N GLY A 301 9.29 32.16 -2.95
CA GLY A 301 7.98 31.66 -3.37
C GLY A 301 6.85 32.44 -2.69
N THR A 302 5.60 32.16 -3.07
CA THR A 302 4.41 32.68 -2.38
C THR A 302 4.19 31.96 -1.04
N VAL A 303 3.37 32.55 -0.16
CA VAL A 303 2.95 31.90 1.10
C VAL A 303 2.39 30.49 0.87
N ASP A 304 1.53 30.31 -0.13
CA ASP A 304 0.91 29.00 -0.41
C ASP A 304 1.93 28.00 -0.93
N GLN A 305 2.83 28.40 -1.84
CA GLN A 305 3.91 27.53 -2.30
C GLN A 305 4.83 27.11 -1.13
N THR A 306 5.19 28.03 -0.24
CA THR A 306 5.99 27.72 0.94
C THR A 306 5.27 26.74 1.87
N ARG A 307 3.98 26.93 2.13
CA ARG A 307 3.18 25.99 2.95
C ARG A 307 3.07 24.62 2.30
N THR A 308 2.79 24.55 1.00
CA THR A 308 2.70 23.27 0.27
C THR A 308 4.04 22.55 0.31
N PHE A 309 5.15 23.25 0.03
CA PHE A 309 6.49 22.67 0.05
C PHE A 309 6.84 22.04 1.41
N TYR A 310 6.63 22.77 2.51
CA TYR A 310 6.94 22.23 3.83
C TYR A 310 5.94 21.17 4.29
N SER A 311 4.67 21.22 3.85
CA SER A 311 3.69 20.17 4.15
C SER A 311 4.03 18.87 3.42
N CYS A 312 4.40 18.93 2.14
CA CYS A 312 4.91 17.77 1.40
C CYS A 312 6.23 17.25 2.00
N LEU A 313 7.18 18.14 2.32
CA LEU A 313 8.42 17.71 2.97
C LEU A 313 8.17 17.03 4.31
N TYR A 314 7.20 17.51 5.10
CA TYR A 314 6.76 16.84 6.33
C TYR A 314 6.23 15.43 6.08
N ARG A 315 5.35 15.24 5.08
CA ARG A 315 4.79 13.92 4.72
C ARG A 315 5.85 12.93 4.24
N ALA A 316 6.83 13.40 3.47
CA ALA A 316 7.95 12.58 2.98
C ALA A 316 8.93 12.11 4.07
N LEU A 317 8.74 12.50 5.34
CA LEU A 317 9.62 12.15 6.46
C LEU A 317 8.87 11.36 7.57
N GLN A 318 7.76 10.72 7.21
CA GLN A 318 6.95 9.91 8.13
C GLN A 318 7.17 8.42 7.91
N PHE A 319 7.11 7.98 6.65
CA PHE A 319 7.14 6.57 6.28
C PHE A 319 8.41 6.19 5.47
N PRO A 320 8.86 4.92 5.55
CA PRO A 320 8.44 3.95 6.57
C PRO A 320 8.83 4.41 7.98
N HIS A 321 7.99 4.12 8.96
CA HIS A 321 8.24 4.50 10.35
C HIS A 321 9.13 3.45 11.03
N LYS A 322 9.88 3.87 12.06
CA LYS A 322 10.71 2.96 12.86
C LYS A 322 9.82 1.92 13.54
N MET A 323 10.26 0.66 13.56
CA MET A 323 9.62 -0.41 14.31
C MET A 323 10.61 -1.15 15.24
N TYR A 324 11.68 -0.45 15.61
CA TYR A 324 12.67 -0.91 16.58
C TYR A 324 12.67 -0.01 17.82
N GLU A 325 13.21 -0.53 18.90
CA GLU A 325 13.25 0.02 20.25
C GLU A 325 14.66 -0.18 20.85
N TYR A 326 14.89 0.35 22.05
CA TYR A 326 16.18 0.24 22.74
C TYR A 326 16.04 -0.49 24.08
N ASP A 327 16.72 -1.63 24.21
CA ASP A 327 16.72 -2.42 25.45
C ASP A 327 17.41 -1.69 26.63
N ALA A 328 17.45 -2.33 27.81
CA ALA A 328 18.04 -1.73 29.00
C ALA A 328 19.55 -1.40 28.85
N ALA A 329 20.28 -2.16 28.03
CA ALA A 329 21.69 -1.94 27.71
C ALA A 329 21.90 -0.87 26.62
N GLY A 330 20.81 -0.40 25.99
CA GLY A 330 20.87 0.56 24.89
C GLY A 330 21.10 -0.07 23.53
N ASN A 331 20.97 -1.40 23.41
CA ASN A 331 21.03 -2.08 22.12
C ASN A 331 19.70 -1.91 21.39
N ARG A 332 19.78 -1.86 20.06
CA ARG A 332 18.62 -1.85 19.18
C ARG A 332 18.00 -3.24 19.12
N VAL A 333 16.71 -3.32 19.38
CA VAL A 333 15.90 -4.55 19.33
C VAL A 333 14.56 -4.24 18.69
N HIS A 334 13.88 -5.23 18.13
CA HIS A 334 12.55 -5.07 17.56
C HIS A 334 11.72 -6.34 17.74
N TRP A 335 10.40 -6.19 17.74
CA TRP A 335 9.51 -7.32 17.54
C TRP A 335 9.40 -7.62 16.04
N SER A 336 9.63 -8.88 15.67
CA SER A 336 9.61 -9.34 14.28
C SER A 336 8.18 -9.61 13.81
N PRO A 337 7.69 -8.91 12.77
CA PRO A 337 6.35 -9.15 12.25
C PRO A 337 6.23 -10.48 11.50
N TYR A 338 7.37 -11.12 11.19
CA TYR A 338 7.44 -12.38 10.45
C TYR A 338 7.53 -13.60 11.37
N THR A 339 8.34 -13.51 12.44
CA THR A 339 8.56 -14.63 13.37
C THR A 339 7.71 -14.53 14.64
N GLY A 340 7.37 -13.31 15.08
CA GLY A 340 6.72 -13.04 16.36
C GLY A 340 7.67 -12.95 17.56
N ASP A 341 8.99 -13.09 17.33
CA ASP A 341 10.03 -13.02 18.36
C ASP A 341 10.61 -11.60 18.48
N VAL A 342 11.32 -11.35 19.59
CA VAL A 342 12.19 -10.17 19.72
C VAL A 342 13.57 -10.48 19.13
N LYS A 343 14.04 -9.65 18.20
CA LYS A 343 15.33 -9.80 17.51
C LYS A 343 16.18 -8.53 17.65
N PRO A 344 17.51 -8.61 17.55
CA PRO A 344 18.37 -7.43 17.54
C PRO A 344 18.32 -6.69 16.20
N GLY A 345 18.60 -5.39 16.21
CA GLY A 345 18.80 -4.58 15.00
C GLY A 345 17.62 -3.70 14.59
N TYR A 346 17.73 -3.09 13.41
CA TYR A 346 16.70 -2.20 12.86
C TYR A 346 15.52 -2.96 12.27
N MET A 347 14.36 -2.32 12.26
CA MET A 347 13.14 -2.78 11.62
C MET A 347 12.27 -1.56 11.30
N PHE A 348 11.56 -1.60 10.18
CA PHE A 348 10.73 -0.49 9.69
C PHE A 348 9.42 -1.04 9.11
N ALA A 349 8.38 -0.22 9.08
CA ALA A 349 7.06 -0.64 8.58
C ALA A 349 6.25 0.52 7.98
N GLY A 350 5.13 0.20 7.34
CA GLY A 350 4.16 1.17 6.84
C GLY A 350 4.55 1.79 5.50
N THR A 351 5.02 1.00 4.54
CA THR A 351 5.37 1.49 3.20
C THR A 351 5.08 0.44 2.13
N GLY A 352 4.69 0.92 0.95
CA GLY A 352 4.63 0.18 -0.31
C GLY A 352 5.75 0.61 -1.24
N PHE A 353 6.58 -0.33 -1.70
CA PHE A 353 7.65 -0.02 -2.64
C PHE A 353 7.13 0.32 -4.01
N TRP A 354 6.01 -0.28 -4.45
CA TRP A 354 5.31 0.10 -5.67
C TRP A 354 5.07 1.61 -5.78
N ASP A 355 4.78 2.28 -4.66
CA ASP A 355 4.70 3.73 -4.56
C ASP A 355 6.10 4.35 -4.44
N THR A 356 6.79 3.99 -3.36
CA THR A 356 7.88 4.79 -2.79
C THR A 356 9.24 4.62 -3.48
N PHE A 357 9.42 3.61 -4.36
CA PHE A 357 10.65 3.44 -5.13
C PHE A 357 10.92 4.63 -6.07
N ARG A 358 9.84 5.28 -6.52
CA ARG A 358 9.84 6.25 -7.62
C ARG A 358 10.49 7.57 -7.21
N ALA A 359 10.10 8.14 -6.07
CA ALA A 359 10.61 9.42 -5.59
C ALA A 359 11.03 9.42 -4.12
N LEU A 360 10.30 8.73 -3.23
CA LEU A 360 10.59 8.80 -1.80
C LEU A 360 11.96 8.23 -1.44
N TYR A 361 12.24 6.97 -1.75
CA TYR A 361 13.56 6.38 -1.47
C TYR A 361 14.72 7.13 -2.17
N PRO A 362 14.58 7.54 -3.45
CA PRO A 362 15.54 8.44 -4.10
C PRO A 362 15.74 9.79 -3.39
N PHE A 363 14.69 10.34 -2.77
CA PHE A 363 14.76 11.56 -1.98
C PHE A 363 15.55 11.35 -0.69
N LEU A 364 15.32 10.23 -0.01
CA LEU A 364 16.09 9.86 1.18
C LEU A 364 17.56 9.63 0.83
N ASN A 365 17.87 8.93 -0.28
CA ASN A 365 19.25 8.79 -0.78
C ASN A 365 19.94 10.14 -1.02
N PHE A 366 19.20 11.14 -1.49
CA PHE A 366 19.73 12.48 -1.77
C PHE A 366 19.94 13.32 -0.52
N ALA A 367 18.89 13.50 0.30
CA ALA A 367 18.83 14.50 1.36
C ALA A 367 18.91 13.91 2.79
N PHE A 368 18.58 12.62 2.95
CA PHE A 368 18.55 11.93 4.24
C PHE A 368 19.24 10.54 4.21
N PRO A 369 20.47 10.39 3.68
CA PRO A 369 21.04 9.05 3.45
C PRO A 369 21.29 8.23 4.74
N ALA A 370 21.41 8.88 5.90
CA ALA A 370 21.54 8.22 7.19
C ALA A 370 20.36 7.30 7.51
N ILE A 371 19.13 7.82 7.45
CA ILE A 371 17.95 7.03 7.80
C ILE A 371 17.70 5.93 6.77
N ASN A 372 17.99 6.19 5.49
CA ASN A 372 17.81 5.15 4.49
C ASN A 372 18.83 4.01 4.66
N ARG A 373 20.03 4.26 5.19
CA ARG A 373 20.96 3.19 5.57
C ARG A 373 20.37 2.30 6.66
N GLU A 374 19.73 2.88 7.67
CA GLU A 374 19.02 2.12 8.71
C GLU A 374 17.87 1.31 8.08
N MET A 375 17.14 1.88 7.12
CA MET A 375 16.09 1.17 6.38
C MET A 375 16.65 0.00 5.57
N GLN A 376 17.82 0.12 4.94
CA GLN A 376 18.48 -1.01 4.25
C GLN A 376 18.88 -2.14 5.21
N GLU A 377 19.35 -1.80 6.42
CA GLU A 377 19.58 -2.81 7.47
C GLU A 377 18.26 -3.43 7.97
N GLY A 378 17.16 -2.68 7.98
CA GLY A 378 15.82 -3.19 8.23
C GLY A 378 15.39 -4.22 7.19
N LEU A 379 15.57 -3.93 5.91
CA LEU A 379 15.31 -4.86 4.79
C LEU A 379 16.13 -6.16 4.90
N LEU A 380 17.37 -6.06 5.39
CA LEU A 380 18.19 -7.24 5.64
C LEU A 380 17.55 -8.13 6.72
N ASN A 381 16.98 -7.53 7.77
CA ASN A 381 16.27 -8.26 8.81
C ASN A 381 14.93 -8.82 8.30
N ASP A 382 14.19 -8.06 7.48
CA ASP A 382 12.99 -8.58 6.81
C ASP A 382 13.28 -9.89 6.06
N TYR A 383 14.34 -9.91 5.26
CA TYR A 383 14.74 -11.10 4.52
C TYR A 383 15.20 -12.24 5.44
N LYS A 384 16.03 -11.95 6.46
CA LYS A 384 16.53 -12.98 7.39
C LYS A 384 15.41 -13.63 8.21
N GLU A 385 14.37 -12.87 8.53
CA GLU A 385 13.31 -13.31 9.43
C GLU A 385 12.08 -13.83 8.70
N GLY A 386 11.76 -13.25 7.56
CA GLY A 386 10.60 -13.60 6.75
C GLY A 386 10.93 -14.37 5.47
N GLY A 387 12.20 -14.52 5.10
CA GLY A 387 12.67 -15.21 3.89
C GLY A 387 12.50 -14.42 2.58
N TRP A 388 11.91 -13.22 2.62
CA TRP A 388 11.63 -12.38 1.46
C TRP A 388 11.83 -10.91 1.82
N LEU A 389 12.11 -10.09 0.82
CA LEU A 389 11.90 -8.65 0.97
C LEU A 389 10.41 -8.35 0.88
N PRO A 390 9.88 -7.42 1.68
CA PRO A 390 8.51 -6.96 1.50
C PRO A 390 8.40 -6.15 0.21
N GLU A 391 7.23 -6.14 -0.41
CA GLU A 391 6.87 -5.14 -1.43
C GLU A 391 5.87 -4.14 -0.84
N TRP A 392 4.92 -4.62 -0.03
CA TRP A 392 4.12 -3.82 0.89
C TRP A 392 4.28 -4.37 2.31
N SER A 393 4.54 -3.49 3.28
CA SER A 393 4.71 -3.82 4.70
C SER A 393 3.81 -3.00 5.61
N SER A 394 2.99 -3.66 6.45
CA SER A 394 2.15 -3.00 7.46
C SER A 394 1.58 -3.94 8.55
N PRO A 395 2.38 -4.43 9.52
CA PRO A 395 3.84 -4.31 9.64
C PRO A 395 4.62 -5.48 9.02
N GLY A 396 3.96 -6.59 8.73
CA GLY A 396 4.53 -7.70 7.96
C GLY A 396 4.10 -7.62 6.50
N TYR A 397 4.27 -8.71 5.75
CA TYR A 397 3.84 -8.79 4.36
C TYR A 397 2.35 -8.48 4.18
N ALA A 398 2.03 -7.68 3.16
CA ALA A 398 0.65 -7.43 2.75
C ALA A 398 0.48 -7.71 1.25
N ASN A 399 -0.64 -8.35 0.89
CA ASN A 399 -0.95 -8.76 -0.48
C ASN A 399 -1.61 -7.61 -1.27
N ILE A 400 -0.90 -6.51 -1.45
CA ILE A 400 -1.40 -5.28 -2.06
C ILE A 400 -0.39 -4.79 -3.11
N MET A 401 -0.89 -4.30 -4.24
CA MET A 401 -0.12 -3.90 -5.43
C MET A 401 0.69 -5.04 -6.08
N ILE A 402 1.64 -4.67 -6.92
CA ILE A 402 2.42 -5.52 -7.83
C ILE A 402 3.91 -5.13 -7.79
N GLY A 403 4.70 -5.74 -8.67
CA GLY A 403 6.11 -5.40 -8.88
C GLY A 403 7.04 -6.21 -7.99
N ASN A 404 8.34 -6.03 -8.20
CA ASN A 404 9.39 -6.51 -7.32
C ASN A 404 10.35 -5.33 -7.04
N ASN A 405 9.75 -4.19 -6.70
CA ASN A 405 10.42 -2.89 -6.66
C ASN A 405 11.32 -2.71 -5.43
N SER A 406 11.31 -3.66 -4.49
CA SER A 406 12.39 -3.82 -3.51
C SER A 406 13.77 -3.86 -4.20
N ALA A 407 13.85 -4.40 -5.42
CA ALA A 407 15.07 -4.40 -6.24
C ALA A 407 15.56 -2.97 -6.54
N SER A 408 14.66 -2.07 -6.91
CA SER A 408 14.96 -0.66 -7.14
C SER A 408 15.43 0.04 -5.87
N VAL A 409 14.72 -0.16 -4.76
CA VAL A 409 15.05 0.45 -3.47
C VAL A 409 16.47 0.09 -3.02
N VAL A 410 16.81 -1.20 -3.07
CA VAL A 410 18.13 -1.71 -2.65
C VAL A 410 19.23 -1.25 -3.61
N ALA A 411 19.00 -1.38 -4.93
CA ALA A 411 19.99 -1.01 -5.93
C ALA A 411 20.27 0.49 -5.94
N ASP A 412 19.24 1.34 -5.91
CA ASP A 412 19.38 2.80 -5.93
C ASP A 412 20.16 3.32 -4.73
N ALA A 413 19.92 2.78 -3.53
CA ALA A 413 20.67 3.11 -2.33
C ALA A 413 22.17 2.82 -2.51
N TYR A 414 22.52 1.62 -3.01
CA TYR A 414 23.91 1.24 -3.21
C TYR A 414 24.58 2.04 -4.35
N ILE A 415 23.86 2.30 -5.44
CA ILE A 415 24.38 3.07 -6.58
C ILE A 415 24.66 4.53 -6.18
N LYS A 416 23.87 5.10 -5.27
CA LYS A 416 24.07 6.43 -4.68
C LYS A 416 25.02 6.46 -3.48
N GLY A 417 25.79 5.39 -3.28
CA GLY A 417 26.90 5.37 -2.33
C GLY A 417 26.56 5.01 -0.89
N LEU A 418 25.33 4.56 -0.58
CA LEU A 418 25.03 4.06 0.76
C LEU A 418 25.76 2.72 0.99
N ARG A 419 26.47 2.63 2.10
CA ARG A 419 27.28 1.46 2.52
C ARG A 419 27.12 1.26 4.03
N GLY A 420 27.69 0.17 4.54
CA GLY A 420 27.68 -0.16 5.98
C GLY A 420 26.67 -1.24 6.38
N TYR A 421 26.02 -1.87 5.40
CA TYR A 421 25.10 -2.99 5.57
C TYR A 421 25.51 -4.15 4.65
N ASP A 422 24.99 -5.35 4.92
CA ASP A 422 25.30 -6.56 4.14
C ASP A 422 24.61 -6.56 2.78
N ILE A 423 25.24 -5.89 1.82
CA ILE A 423 24.73 -5.81 0.46
C ILE A 423 24.72 -7.18 -0.25
N ASN A 424 25.58 -8.12 0.13
CA ASN A 424 25.65 -9.42 -0.53
C ASN A 424 24.41 -10.25 -0.20
N THR A 425 23.99 -10.29 1.07
CA THR A 425 22.72 -10.93 1.45
C THR A 425 21.52 -10.23 0.83
N LEU A 426 21.51 -8.89 0.75
CA LEU A 426 20.42 -8.18 0.04
C LEU A 426 20.41 -8.52 -1.45
N TYR A 427 21.57 -8.63 -2.10
CA TYR A 427 21.66 -9.04 -3.50
C TYR A 427 21.14 -10.47 -3.69
N GLU A 428 21.48 -11.40 -2.80
CA GLU A 428 20.88 -12.75 -2.77
C GLU A 428 19.35 -12.69 -2.64
N ALA A 429 18.82 -11.81 -1.77
CA ALA A 429 17.38 -11.59 -1.62
C ALA A 429 16.73 -11.08 -2.91
N LEU A 430 17.40 -10.18 -3.65
CA LEU A 430 16.93 -9.72 -4.96
C LEU A 430 16.88 -10.85 -5.98
N LEU A 431 17.93 -11.67 -6.06
CA LEU A 431 17.95 -12.84 -6.94
C LEU A 431 16.87 -13.85 -6.54
N HIS A 432 16.60 -14.03 -5.25
CA HIS A 432 15.54 -14.89 -4.75
C HIS A 432 14.16 -14.39 -5.21
N GLY A 433 13.85 -13.12 -4.96
CA GLY A 433 12.60 -12.48 -5.40
C GLY A 433 12.41 -12.51 -6.92
N ALA A 434 13.48 -12.24 -7.68
CA ALA A 434 13.41 -12.18 -9.14
C ALA A 434 13.16 -13.53 -9.83
N ASN A 435 13.33 -14.65 -9.12
CA ASN A 435 13.24 -15.99 -9.70
C ASN A 435 12.18 -16.89 -9.05
N ASN A 436 11.45 -16.40 -8.04
CA ASN A 436 10.48 -17.21 -7.30
C ASN A 436 9.18 -16.44 -7.02
N GLU A 437 8.06 -17.18 -6.98
CA GLU A 437 6.80 -16.68 -6.44
C GLU A 437 6.89 -16.65 -4.92
N GLY A 438 6.48 -15.55 -4.29
CA GLY A 438 6.55 -15.40 -2.85
C GLY A 438 5.41 -16.06 -2.08
N PRO A 439 5.38 -15.88 -0.75
CA PRO A 439 4.39 -16.51 0.14
C PRO A 439 2.97 -15.98 -0.08
N ILE A 440 2.84 -14.83 -0.75
CA ILE A 440 1.61 -14.18 -1.19
C ILE A 440 1.88 -13.51 -2.55
N GLN A 441 0.85 -13.26 -3.35
CA GLN A 441 0.98 -12.83 -4.75
C GLN A 441 1.79 -11.53 -4.95
N ALA A 442 1.70 -10.57 -4.02
CA ALA A 442 2.44 -9.32 -4.10
C ALA A 442 3.91 -9.41 -3.64
N VAL A 443 4.33 -10.50 -3.00
CA VAL A 443 5.72 -10.70 -2.56
C VAL A 443 6.45 -11.64 -3.52
N GLY A 444 7.71 -11.35 -3.84
CA GLY A 444 8.41 -12.02 -4.94
C GLY A 444 7.80 -11.66 -6.29
N ARG A 445 7.77 -12.59 -7.25
CA ARG A 445 7.21 -12.32 -8.58
C ARG A 445 6.08 -13.28 -8.94
N ALA A 446 4.82 -12.85 -8.82
CA ALA A 446 3.69 -13.57 -9.39
C ALA A 446 3.88 -13.78 -10.91
N GLY A 447 3.73 -15.02 -11.39
CA GLY A 447 3.89 -15.36 -12.80
C GLY A 447 5.35 -15.45 -13.27
N VAL A 448 6.34 -15.49 -12.36
CA VAL A 448 7.78 -15.46 -12.70
C VAL A 448 8.20 -16.58 -13.65
N ARG A 449 7.60 -17.77 -13.55
CA ARG A 449 7.92 -18.87 -14.47
C ARG A 449 7.60 -18.51 -15.91
N HIS A 450 6.43 -17.90 -16.14
CA HIS A 450 6.05 -17.42 -17.48
C HIS A 450 6.92 -16.25 -17.92
N TYR A 451 7.19 -15.29 -17.02
CA TYR A 451 8.07 -14.17 -17.32
C TYR A 451 9.48 -14.62 -17.73
N ASN A 452 10.08 -15.56 -16.99
CA ASN A 452 11.40 -16.10 -17.29
C ASN A 452 11.44 -16.92 -18.58
N LYS A 453 10.35 -17.61 -18.93
CA LYS A 453 10.24 -18.45 -20.12
C LYS A 453 9.89 -17.65 -21.39
N LEU A 454 8.94 -16.72 -21.29
CA LEU A 454 8.31 -16.02 -22.41
C LEU A 454 8.79 -14.57 -22.57
N GLY A 455 9.45 -14.02 -21.55
CA GLY A 455 9.82 -12.61 -21.48
C GLY A 455 8.66 -11.68 -21.15
N TYR A 456 7.51 -12.21 -20.73
CA TYR A 456 6.36 -11.45 -20.23
C TYR A 456 5.44 -12.36 -19.42
N VAL A 457 4.62 -11.77 -18.56
CA VAL A 457 3.51 -12.47 -17.89
C VAL A 457 2.30 -12.47 -18.84
N PRO A 458 1.80 -13.65 -19.27
CA PRO A 458 0.69 -13.71 -20.20
C PRO A 458 -0.65 -13.34 -19.55
N TYR A 459 -1.53 -12.78 -20.38
CA TYR A 459 -2.88 -12.35 -19.98
C TYR A 459 -3.81 -13.49 -19.61
N ASP A 460 -3.71 -14.61 -20.32
CA ASP A 460 -4.62 -15.77 -20.23
C ASP A 460 -4.14 -16.86 -19.26
N MET A 461 -3.14 -16.56 -18.43
CA MET A 461 -2.56 -17.47 -17.43
C MET A 461 -3.00 -17.18 -15.99
N ARG A 462 -4.14 -16.47 -15.82
CA ARG A 462 -4.76 -16.17 -14.51
C ARG A 462 -3.86 -15.41 -13.52
N VAL A 463 -2.87 -14.68 -14.02
CA VAL A 463 -2.15 -13.68 -13.26
C VAL A 463 -2.68 -12.33 -13.69
N ASN A 464 -3.49 -11.69 -12.85
CA ASN A 464 -4.01 -10.36 -13.16
C ASN A 464 -2.86 -9.32 -13.18
N GLU A 465 -3.16 -8.14 -13.72
CA GLU A 465 -2.21 -7.02 -13.84
C GLU A 465 -0.92 -7.40 -14.60
N ASN A 466 -1.00 -8.39 -15.48
CA ASN A 466 0.15 -9.04 -16.09
C ASN A 466 1.02 -8.12 -16.96
N ALA A 467 0.43 -7.13 -17.64
CA ALA A 467 1.18 -6.18 -18.44
C ALA A 467 1.95 -5.21 -17.54
N ALA A 468 1.31 -4.70 -16.48
CA ALA A 468 1.96 -3.86 -15.48
C ALA A 468 3.10 -4.61 -14.76
N ARG A 469 2.88 -5.86 -14.34
CA ARG A 469 3.91 -6.74 -13.75
C ARG A 469 5.09 -6.93 -14.68
N THR A 470 4.85 -7.19 -15.96
CA THR A 470 5.93 -7.36 -16.95
C THR A 470 6.80 -6.12 -17.08
N LEU A 471 6.18 -4.94 -17.12
CA LEU A 471 6.88 -3.66 -17.26
C LEU A 471 7.73 -3.35 -16.03
N GLU A 472 7.17 -3.56 -14.84
CA GLU A 472 7.89 -3.34 -13.59
C GLU A 472 8.98 -4.39 -13.38
N TYR A 473 8.75 -5.68 -13.64
CA TYR A 473 9.80 -6.70 -13.55
C TYR A 473 10.96 -6.43 -14.51
N ALA A 474 10.69 -5.92 -15.72
CA ALA A 474 11.76 -5.53 -16.65
C ALA A 474 12.59 -4.37 -16.10
N TYR A 475 11.96 -3.40 -15.43
CA TYR A 475 12.68 -2.36 -14.72
C TYR A 475 13.45 -2.91 -13.50
N ASP A 476 12.84 -3.80 -12.71
CA ASP A 476 13.47 -4.40 -11.54
C ASP A 476 14.71 -5.22 -11.95
N ASP A 477 14.64 -5.99 -13.04
CA ASP A 477 15.79 -6.71 -13.62
C ASP A 477 16.91 -5.77 -14.05
N PHE A 478 16.58 -4.59 -14.59
CA PHE A 478 17.58 -3.55 -14.86
C PHE A 478 18.28 -3.10 -13.58
N THR A 479 17.55 -2.91 -12.48
CA THR A 479 18.16 -2.47 -11.22
C THR A 479 19.03 -3.56 -10.58
N ILE A 480 18.65 -4.84 -10.72
CA ILE A 480 19.49 -5.99 -10.35
C ILE A 480 20.76 -6.01 -11.19
N TYR A 481 20.66 -5.80 -12.51
CA TYR A 481 21.82 -5.68 -13.39
C TYR A 481 22.76 -4.55 -12.96
N GLN A 482 22.24 -3.35 -12.67
CA GLN A 482 23.08 -2.22 -12.25
C GLN A 482 23.78 -2.48 -10.92
N LEU A 483 23.08 -3.09 -9.95
CA LEU A 483 23.69 -3.48 -8.67
C LEU A 483 24.73 -4.58 -8.87
N GLY A 484 24.42 -5.62 -9.65
CA GLY A 484 25.35 -6.70 -9.95
C GLY A 484 26.62 -6.19 -10.62
N LYS A 485 26.49 -5.23 -11.55
CA LYS A 485 27.62 -4.55 -12.19
C LYS A 485 28.47 -3.81 -11.15
N ALA A 486 27.84 -3.09 -10.21
CA ALA A 486 28.53 -2.39 -9.14
C ALA A 486 29.21 -3.33 -8.12
N LEU A 487 28.74 -4.57 -7.99
CA LEU A 487 29.30 -5.62 -7.13
C LEU A 487 30.31 -6.52 -7.84
N GLY A 488 30.54 -6.35 -9.15
CA GLY A 488 31.47 -7.18 -9.92
C GLY A 488 30.99 -8.62 -10.12
N ARG A 489 29.67 -8.83 -10.26
CA ARG A 489 29.07 -10.16 -10.47
C ARG A 489 29.46 -10.79 -11.82
N PRO A 490 29.38 -12.13 -11.95
CA PRO A 490 29.76 -12.83 -13.18
C PRO A 490 29.03 -12.31 -14.42
N LYS A 491 29.73 -12.29 -15.56
CA LYS A 491 29.23 -11.72 -16.82
C LYS A 491 27.93 -12.39 -17.29
N GLU A 492 27.81 -13.69 -17.08
CA GLU A 492 26.64 -14.49 -17.45
C GLU A 492 25.40 -14.10 -16.62
N GLU A 493 25.59 -13.82 -15.33
CA GLU A 493 24.55 -13.33 -14.43
C GLU A 493 24.11 -11.91 -14.85
N LEU A 494 25.06 -11.03 -15.17
CA LEU A 494 24.76 -9.68 -15.68
C LEU A 494 24.00 -9.73 -17.01
N ALA A 495 24.41 -10.60 -17.93
CA ALA A 495 23.76 -10.76 -19.23
C ALA A 495 22.32 -11.25 -19.11
N LEU A 496 22.01 -12.13 -18.14
CA LEU A 496 20.66 -12.59 -17.87
C LEU A 496 19.72 -11.43 -17.52
N TYR A 497 20.08 -10.63 -16.52
CA TYR A 497 19.25 -9.52 -16.06
C TYR A 497 19.23 -8.35 -17.04
N ALA A 498 20.34 -8.09 -17.74
CA ALA A 498 20.38 -7.14 -18.84
C ALA A 498 19.47 -7.54 -20.01
N GLY A 499 19.38 -8.84 -20.33
CA GLY A 499 18.44 -9.34 -21.34
C GLY A 499 17.00 -9.18 -20.89
N ARG A 500 16.68 -9.57 -19.65
CA ARG A 500 15.33 -9.42 -19.09
C ARG A 500 14.91 -7.95 -18.94
N ALA A 501 15.86 -7.02 -18.77
CA ALA A 501 15.57 -5.58 -18.76
C ALA A 501 14.92 -5.06 -20.05
N LEU A 502 15.03 -5.81 -21.16
CA LEU A 502 14.43 -5.49 -22.45
C LEU A 502 13.05 -6.14 -22.65
N ASN A 503 12.51 -6.85 -21.66
CA ASN A 503 11.24 -7.58 -21.76
C ASN A 503 10.02 -6.67 -22.01
N TYR A 504 10.10 -5.37 -21.69
CA TYR A 504 9.07 -4.40 -22.05
C TYR A 504 8.71 -4.42 -23.55
N ARG A 505 9.69 -4.77 -24.41
CA ARG A 505 9.51 -4.87 -25.88
C ARG A 505 8.49 -5.93 -26.28
N ASN A 506 8.29 -6.94 -25.45
CA ASN A 506 7.40 -8.07 -25.75
C ASN A 506 5.92 -7.69 -25.70
N LEU A 507 5.58 -6.56 -25.08
CA LEU A 507 4.22 -6.05 -24.96
C LEU A 507 3.95 -4.81 -25.82
N PHE A 508 4.94 -4.28 -26.53
CA PHE A 508 4.74 -3.08 -27.36
C PHE A 508 3.98 -3.42 -28.64
N ASP A 509 2.77 -2.88 -28.80
CA ASP A 509 1.97 -2.99 -30.02
C ASP A 509 2.30 -1.83 -30.98
N PRO A 510 2.99 -2.08 -32.11
CA PRO A 510 3.38 -1.03 -33.05
C PRO A 510 2.19 -0.36 -33.76
N ALA A 511 1.03 -1.01 -33.85
CA ALA A 511 -0.16 -0.44 -34.49
C ALA A 511 -0.75 0.71 -33.66
N HIS A 512 -0.71 0.58 -32.33
CA HIS A 512 -1.24 1.58 -31.39
C HIS A 512 -0.14 2.43 -30.74
N LYS A 513 1.12 1.99 -30.83
CA LYS A 513 2.29 2.58 -30.14
C LYS A 513 2.12 2.59 -28.61
N LEU A 514 1.48 1.57 -28.10
CA LEU A 514 1.12 1.41 -26.69
C LEU A 514 1.47 0.00 -26.22
N MET A 515 1.63 -0.18 -24.91
CA MET A 515 1.77 -1.50 -24.31
C MET A 515 0.42 -2.19 -24.31
N ARG A 516 0.39 -3.42 -24.82
CA ARG A 516 -0.81 -4.23 -24.96
C ARG A 516 -0.56 -5.61 -24.35
N PRO A 517 -1.48 -6.13 -23.52
CA PRO A 517 -1.34 -7.46 -22.97
C PRO A 517 -1.27 -8.51 -24.07
N ARG A 518 -0.54 -9.58 -23.79
CA ARG A 518 -0.23 -10.65 -24.73
C ARG A 518 -0.59 -12.00 -24.12
N LYS A 519 -1.18 -12.88 -24.92
CA LYS A 519 -1.51 -14.26 -24.54
C LYS A 519 -0.27 -15.14 -24.52
N ALA A 520 -0.33 -16.30 -23.88
CA ALA A 520 0.81 -17.24 -23.83
C ALA A 520 1.22 -17.74 -25.22
N THR A 521 0.27 -17.76 -26.17
CA THR A 521 0.49 -18.05 -27.60
C THR A 521 1.37 -17.02 -28.31
N GLY A 522 1.60 -15.85 -27.71
CA GLY A 522 2.29 -14.73 -28.34
C GLY A 522 1.37 -13.82 -29.17
N GLU A 523 0.06 -14.01 -29.15
CA GLU A 523 -0.89 -13.08 -29.77
C GLU A 523 -1.21 -11.91 -28.83
N PHE A 524 -1.32 -10.71 -29.37
CA PHE A 524 -1.87 -9.58 -28.61
C PHE A 524 -3.37 -9.80 -28.32
N VAL A 525 -3.82 -9.43 -27.11
CA VAL A 525 -5.22 -9.57 -26.69
C VAL A 525 -6.14 -8.70 -27.56
N SER A 526 -7.20 -9.27 -28.12
CA SER A 526 -8.16 -8.60 -29.00
C SER A 526 -9.61 -8.89 -28.58
N PRO A 527 -10.56 -7.92 -28.64
CA PRO A 527 -10.34 -6.51 -29.01
C PRO A 527 -9.48 -5.76 -27.98
N PHE A 528 -8.79 -4.70 -28.42
CA PHE A 528 -7.96 -3.87 -27.55
C PHE A 528 -8.64 -2.54 -27.27
N ASN A 529 -8.92 -2.29 -25.99
CA ASN A 529 -9.33 -0.98 -25.50
C ASN A 529 -8.19 -0.38 -24.66
N PRO A 530 -7.45 0.64 -25.16
CA PRO A 530 -6.36 1.25 -24.41
C PRO A 530 -6.82 2.06 -23.19
N LEU A 531 -8.12 2.36 -23.08
CA LEU A 531 -8.73 3.11 -21.99
C LEU A 531 -9.30 2.21 -20.89
N LYS A 532 -9.21 0.88 -21.02
CA LYS A 532 -9.66 -0.06 -20.00
C LYS A 532 -8.72 -0.02 -18.80
N TRP A 533 -9.27 0.36 -17.65
CA TRP A 533 -8.58 0.37 -16.37
C TRP A 533 -8.64 -1.00 -15.70
N GLY A 534 -7.58 -1.38 -15.01
CA GLY A 534 -7.50 -2.68 -14.34
C GLY A 534 -7.15 -3.80 -15.31
N ASP A 535 -7.55 -5.03 -14.99
CA ASP A 535 -7.39 -6.21 -15.85
C ASP A 535 -5.92 -6.54 -16.14
N ALA A 536 -5.35 -6.02 -17.24
CA ALA A 536 -3.94 -6.19 -17.58
C ALA A 536 -3.01 -5.19 -16.86
N PHE A 537 -3.57 -4.10 -16.33
CA PHE A 537 -2.84 -3.04 -15.64
C PHE A 537 -3.37 -2.88 -14.21
N THR A 538 -2.56 -2.34 -13.30
CA THR A 538 -3.02 -1.97 -11.96
C THR A 538 -3.33 -0.47 -11.93
N GLU A 539 -4.43 -0.07 -11.31
CA GLU A 539 -4.85 1.33 -11.08
C GLU A 539 -4.63 2.31 -12.25
N GLY A 540 -4.82 1.81 -13.46
CA GLY A 540 -4.53 2.57 -14.66
C GLY A 540 -4.85 1.77 -15.90
N ASN A 541 -4.58 2.37 -17.05
CA ASN A 541 -4.79 1.78 -18.36
C ASN A 541 -3.48 1.83 -19.17
N SER A 542 -3.54 1.47 -20.45
CA SER A 542 -2.38 1.43 -21.33
C SER A 542 -1.73 2.83 -21.53
N TRP A 543 -2.51 3.91 -21.53
CA TRP A 543 -1.99 5.28 -21.61
C TRP A 543 -1.18 5.70 -20.39
N HIS A 544 -1.35 5.03 -19.25
CA HIS A 544 -0.57 5.31 -18.03
C HIS A 544 0.67 4.44 -17.97
N TYR A 545 0.53 3.15 -18.28
CA TYR A 545 1.61 2.17 -18.13
C TYR A 545 2.58 2.10 -19.30
N SER A 546 2.22 2.61 -20.49
CA SER A 546 3.13 2.55 -21.65
C SER A 546 4.45 3.31 -21.45
N TRP A 547 4.51 4.17 -20.45
CA TRP A 547 5.68 4.97 -20.08
C TRP A 547 6.57 4.29 -19.03
N SER A 548 6.15 3.16 -18.45
CA SER A 548 6.88 2.38 -17.42
C SER A 548 8.05 1.60 -18.02
N VAL A 549 8.98 2.31 -18.66
CA VAL A 549 10.23 1.81 -19.25
C VAL A 549 11.39 2.70 -18.76
N PHE A 550 11.41 2.96 -17.45
CA PHE A 550 12.34 3.90 -16.81
C PHE A 550 13.79 3.66 -17.22
N GLN A 551 14.16 2.39 -17.39
CA GLN A 551 15.49 1.93 -17.74
C GLN A 551 15.91 2.25 -19.18
N ASP A 552 14.97 2.39 -20.12
CA ASP A 552 15.30 2.43 -21.57
C ASP A 552 14.31 3.28 -22.39
N ILE A 553 14.15 4.55 -22.00
CA ILE A 553 13.27 5.49 -22.71
C ILE A 553 13.72 5.72 -24.16
N ALA A 554 15.03 5.72 -24.45
CA ALA A 554 15.52 5.76 -25.83
C ALA A 554 15.06 4.54 -26.65
N GLY A 555 15.04 3.34 -26.03
CA GLY A 555 14.49 2.13 -26.64
C GLY A 555 13.00 2.24 -26.93
N LEU A 556 12.19 2.71 -25.96
CA LEU A 556 10.76 2.96 -26.15
C LEU A 556 10.49 4.00 -27.25
N ARG A 557 11.25 5.09 -27.26
CA ARG A 557 11.21 6.13 -28.29
C ARG A 557 11.48 5.57 -29.68
N ASN A 558 12.45 4.66 -29.81
CA ASN A 558 12.74 4.00 -31.08
C ASN A 558 11.58 3.09 -31.52
N LEU A 559 10.95 2.34 -30.60
CA LEU A 559 9.77 1.54 -30.88
C LEU A 559 8.58 2.38 -31.39
N MET A 560 8.38 3.59 -30.83
CA MET A 560 7.31 4.51 -31.25
C MET A 560 7.57 5.19 -32.61
N GLY A 561 8.78 5.08 -33.16
CA GLY A 561 9.17 5.68 -34.44
C GLY A 561 9.98 6.99 -34.31
N GLY A 562 10.73 7.15 -33.22
CA GLY A 562 11.66 8.27 -33.01
C GLY A 562 11.05 9.49 -32.31
N ASN A 563 11.84 10.55 -32.16
CA ASN A 563 11.54 11.71 -31.31
C ASN A 563 10.16 12.33 -31.59
N THR A 564 9.84 12.58 -32.86
CA THR A 564 8.57 13.23 -33.24
C THR A 564 7.35 12.41 -32.83
N ALA A 565 7.37 11.10 -33.10
CA ALA A 565 6.26 10.22 -32.75
C ALA A 565 6.13 10.05 -31.23
N PHE A 566 7.26 9.86 -30.54
CA PHE A 566 7.30 9.76 -29.08
C PHE A 566 6.73 11.01 -28.39
N VAL A 567 7.19 12.20 -28.79
CA VAL A 567 6.68 13.47 -28.27
C VAL A 567 5.20 13.67 -28.62
N GLY A 568 4.77 13.26 -29.82
CA GLY A 568 3.36 13.30 -30.21
C GLY A 568 2.46 12.43 -29.33
N MET A 569 2.94 11.23 -28.96
CA MET A 569 2.23 10.35 -28.02
C MET A 569 2.14 10.99 -26.62
N LEU A 570 3.22 11.60 -26.12
CA LEU A 570 3.20 12.35 -24.85
C LEU A 570 2.21 13.52 -24.88
N ASP A 571 2.19 14.30 -25.96
CA ASP A 571 1.23 15.41 -26.13
C ASP A 571 -0.22 14.90 -26.11
N SER A 572 -0.47 13.73 -26.72
CA SER A 572 -1.81 13.16 -26.80
C SER A 572 -2.41 12.78 -25.45
N VAL A 573 -1.58 12.46 -24.45
CA VAL A 573 -2.05 12.20 -23.08
C VAL A 573 -2.81 13.41 -22.54
N PHE A 574 -2.30 14.62 -22.78
CA PHE A 574 -2.92 15.85 -22.30
C PHE A 574 -4.06 16.35 -23.19
N SER A 575 -4.01 16.08 -24.50
CA SER A 575 -4.99 16.62 -25.45
C SER A 575 -6.25 15.77 -25.58
N GLN A 576 -6.18 14.47 -25.25
CA GLN A 576 -7.34 13.59 -25.30
C GLN A 576 -8.30 13.87 -24.13
N PRO A 577 -9.61 13.64 -24.30
CA PRO A 577 -10.54 13.67 -23.17
C PRO A 577 -10.20 12.57 -22.13
N PRO A 578 -10.53 12.79 -20.84
CA PRO A 578 -10.32 11.81 -19.76
C PRO A 578 -11.37 10.69 -19.82
N LEU A 579 -11.53 10.04 -20.99
CA LEU A 579 -12.40 8.88 -21.16
C LEU A 579 -11.78 7.66 -20.47
N PHE A 580 -12.61 6.75 -20.01
CA PHE A 580 -12.18 5.54 -19.32
C PHE A 580 -13.16 4.40 -19.62
N ASP A 581 -12.71 3.17 -19.37
CA ASP A 581 -13.53 1.98 -19.27
C ASP A 581 -13.21 1.30 -17.93
N GLU A 582 -14.18 1.30 -17.02
CA GLU A 582 -14.08 0.80 -15.66
C GLU A 582 -14.43 -0.69 -15.52
N SER A 583 -14.68 -1.39 -16.62
CA SER A 583 -15.13 -2.79 -16.61
C SER A 583 -14.16 -3.75 -15.91
N GLY A 584 -12.87 -3.40 -15.81
CA GLY A 584 -11.89 -4.16 -15.03
C GLY A 584 -12.13 -4.14 -13.51
N TYR A 585 -12.86 -3.14 -13.00
CA TYR A 585 -13.21 -2.99 -11.58
C TYR A 585 -14.70 -3.21 -11.28
N GLY A 586 -15.56 -3.19 -12.31
CA GLY A 586 -17.02 -3.29 -12.16
C GLY A 586 -17.69 -2.00 -11.66
N GLY A 587 -16.95 -0.89 -11.61
CA GLY A 587 -17.43 0.42 -11.20
C GLY A 587 -16.32 1.46 -11.17
N VAL A 588 -16.70 2.74 -11.10
CA VAL A 588 -15.75 3.86 -11.06
C VAL A 588 -15.07 3.94 -9.70
N ILE A 589 -13.78 3.61 -9.66
CA ILE A 589 -12.90 3.80 -8.50
C ILE A 589 -12.47 5.28 -8.37
N HIS A 590 -11.88 5.67 -7.24
CA HIS A 590 -11.60 7.08 -6.95
C HIS A 590 -10.52 7.66 -7.88
N GLU A 591 -9.53 6.87 -8.28
CA GLU A 591 -8.41 7.25 -9.15
C GLU A 591 -8.89 7.61 -10.56
N ILE A 592 -9.89 6.89 -11.07
CA ILE A 592 -10.58 7.25 -12.32
C ILE A 592 -11.28 8.61 -12.16
N ARG A 593 -11.97 8.82 -11.03
CA ARG A 593 -12.68 10.07 -10.76
C ARG A 593 -11.71 11.24 -10.64
N GLU A 594 -10.59 11.05 -9.96
CA GLU A 594 -9.51 12.03 -9.76
C GLU A 594 -8.91 12.48 -11.09
N MET A 595 -8.55 11.55 -11.97
CA MET A 595 -8.11 11.85 -13.34
C MET A 595 -9.17 12.68 -14.08
N GLN A 596 -10.43 12.26 -14.02
CA GLN A 596 -11.51 12.91 -14.77
C GLN A 596 -11.70 14.37 -14.36
N ILE A 597 -11.68 14.67 -13.06
CA ILE A 597 -11.92 16.03 -12.55
C ILE A 597 -10.68 16.93 -12.59
N ALA A 598 -9.47 16.36 -12.68
CA ALA A 598 -8.24 17.14 -12.84
C ALA A 598 -8.24 17.97 -14.14
N GLY A 599 -8.97 17.50 -15.17
CA GLY A 599 -9.10 18.21 -16.45
C GLY A 599 -7.77 18.30 -17.20
N MET A 600 -7.00 17.20 -17.20
CA MET A 600 -5.68 17.12 -17.84
C MET A 600 -5.57 15.90 -18.79
N GLY A 601 -6.67 15.55 -19.44
CA GLY A 601 -6.75 14.38 -20.31
C GLY A 601 -6.48 13.07 -19.57
N GLN A 602 -5.66 12.19 -20.13
CA GLN A 602 -5.21 10.94 -19.50
C GLN A 602 -4.06 11.15 -18.49
N TYR A 603 -3.68 12.39 -18.17
CA TYR A 603 -2.64 12.63 -17.16
C TYR A 603 -3.19 12.47 -15.73
N ALA A 604 -3.27 11.23 -15.27
CA ALA A 604 -3.71 10.84 -13.93
C ALA A 604 -2.60 11.06 -12.86
N HIS A 605 -2.24 12.32 -12.60
CA HIS A 605 -1.15 12.66 -11.67
C HIS A 605 -1.31 12.10 -10.25
N GLY A 606 -2.56 11.96 -9.79
CA GLY A 606 -2.90 11.42 -8.48
C GLY A 606 -2.57 9.94 -8.30
N ASN A 607 -2.09 9.26 -9.35
CA ASN A 607 -1.66 7.88 -9.31
C ASN A 607 -0.23 7.71 -9.86
N GLN A 608 0.50 6.74 -9.33
CA GLN A 608 1.94 6.56 -9.41
C GLN A 608 2.50 6.19 -10.80
N PRO A 609 1.84 5.37 -11.65
CA PRO A 609 2.40 4.89 -12.92
C PRO A 609 2.81 5.99 -13.90
N ILE A 610 2.20 7.17 -13.82
CA ILE A 610 2.41 8.26 -14.79
C ILE A 610 3.17 9.47 -14.22
N GLN A 611 3.54 9.46 -12.94
CA GLN A 611 4.16 10.62 -12.26
C GLN A 611 5.46 11.09 -12.92
N HIS A 612 6.26 10.19 -13.49
CA HIS A 612 7.52 10.52 -14.20
C HIS A 612 7.30 10.98 -15.65
N MET A 613 6.14 10.74 -16.25
CA MET A 613 5.89 10.88 -17.69
C MET A 613 6.26 12.27 -18.23
N ILE A 614 5.98 13.33 -17.47
CA ILE A 614 6.24 14.70 -17.93
C ILE A 614 7.72 15.01 -18.08
N TYR A 615 8.60 14.27 -17.41
CA TYR A 615 10.05 14.39 -17.55
C TYR A 615 10.56 13.72 -18.82
N LEU A 616 9.74 12.90 -19.48
CA LEU A 616 10.14 12.15 -20.68
C LEU A 616 10.34 13.03 -21.91
N TYR A 617 9.78 14.25 -21.96
CA TYR A 617 10.09 15.19 -23.04
C TYR A 617 11.59 15.55 -23.11
N ASN A 618 12.33 15.44 -22.01
CA ASN A 618 13.79 15.60 -22.01
C ASN A 618 14.51 14.55 -22.87
N TYR A 619 13.94 13.36 -23.01
CA TYR A 619 14.46 12.26 -23.85
C TYR A 619 14.03 12.41 -25.32
N GLY A 620 12.93 13.12 -25.57
CA GLY A 620 12.48 13.51 -26.91
C GLY A 620 13.12 14.79 -27.45
N GLY A 621 14.07 15.40 -26.73
CA GLY A 621 14.74 16.64 -27.12
C GLY A 621 13.84 17.87 -27.05
N GLN A 622 12.79 17.87 -26.22
CA GLN A 622 11.88 19.01 -26.03
C GLN A 622 11.70 19.39 -24.55
N PRO A 623 12.78 19.71 -23.81
CA PRO A 623 12.74 19.95 -22.37
C PRO A 623 11.82 21.11 -21.96
N TRP A 624 11.53 22.07 -22.85
CA TRP A 624 10.57 23.14 -22.56
C TRP A 624 9.14 22.64 -22.32
N LYS A 625 8.76 21.47 -22.88
CA LYS A 625 7.47 20.85 -22.59
C LYS A 625 7.42 20.24 -21.19
N THR A 626 8.52 19.63 -20.73
CA THR A 626 8.66 19.24 -19.31
C THR A 626 8.50 20.45 -18.40
N GLN A 627 9.21 21.55 -18.69
CA GLN A 627 9.15 22.77 -17.87
C GLN A 627 7.72 23.32 -17.75
N TYR A 628 6.97 23.33 -18.85
CA TYR A 628 5.57 23.72 -18.85
C TYR A 628 4.71 22.81 -17.96
N TRP A 629 4.71 21.50 -18.23
CA TRP A 629 3.83 20.57 -17.51
C TRP A 629 4.20 20.37 -16.05
N VAL A 630 5.50 20.43 -15.68
CA VAL A 630 5.95 20.41 -14.29
C VAL A 630 5.37 21.61 -13.54
N ARG A 631 5.47 22.82 -14.12
CA ARG A 631 4.97 24.05 -13.49
C ARG A 631 3.44 24.07 -13.43
N GLU A 632 2.75 23.53 -14.44
CA GLU A 632 1.30 23.36 -14.41
C GLU A 632 0.87 22.42 -13.28
N SER A 633 1.48 21.24 -13.16
CA SER A 633 1.15 20.27 -12.11
C SER A 633 1.40 20.85 -10.71
N LEU A 634 2.58 21.46 -10.47
CA LEU A 634 2.92 22.09 -9.18
C LEU A 634 1.96 23.20 -8.77
N ASN A 635 1.47 24.00 -9.72
CA ASN A 635 0.61 25.15 -9.46
C ASN A 635 -0.88 24.78 -9.35
N ARG A 636 -1.35 23.73 -10.05
CA ARG A 636 -2.77 23.38 -10.14
C ARG A 636 -3.21 22.25 -9.22
N LEU A 637 -2.34 21.26 -9.01
CA LEU A 637 -2.72 19.98 -8.39
C LEU A 637 -2.33 19.87 -6.91
N TYR A 638 -1.71 20.93 -6.36
CA TYR A 638 -1.24 20.95 -4.98
C TYR A 638 -1.61 22.27 -4.29
N LYS A 639 -2.18 22.16 -3.09
CA LYS A 639 -2.52 23.28 -2.21
C LYS A 639 -2.27 22.92 -0.76
N ALA A 640 -1.90 23.87 0.06
CA ALA A 640 -1.74 23.67 1.50
C ALA A 640 -3.08 23.71 2.27
N THR A 641 -4.16 23.21 1.66
CA THR A 641 -5.52 23.16 2.20
C THR A 641 -5.92 21.73 2.55
N PRO A 642 -7.01 21.51 3.31
CA PRO A 642 -7.48 20.16 3.64
C PRO A 642 -7.75 19.25 2.43
N ASP A 643 -8.12 19.83 1.29
CA ASP A 643 -8.31 19.18 -0.02
C ASP A 643 -7.07 19.33 -0.93
N GLY A 644 -5.88 19.20 -0.34
CA GLY A 644 -4.64 19.73 -0.91
C GLY A 644 -3.95 18.94 -2.02
N TYR A 645 -4.20 17.63 -2.13
CA TYR A 645 -3.64 16.78 -3.19
C TYR A 645 -4.71 16.45 -4.25
N CYS A 646 -4.30 15.94 -5.41
CA CYS A 646 -5.21 15.54 -6.50
C CYS A 646 -5.50 14.02 -6.54
N GLY A 647 -5.16 13.30 -5.48
CA GLY A 647 -5.25 11.85 -5.33
C GLY A 647 -4.54 11.45 -4.04
N ASP A 648 -4.25 10.17 -3.85
CA ASP A 648 -3.60 9.68 -2.63
C ASP A 648 -2.17 10.22 -2.43
N GLU A 649 -1.80 10.44 -1.16
CA GLU A 649 -0.47 10.95 -0.78
C GLU A 649 0.60 9.85 -0.85
N ASP A 650 0.19 8.62 -0.55
CA ASP A 650 0.95 7.36 -0.61
C ASP A 650 2.34 7.41 0.04
N ASN A 651 2.30 7.56 1.37
CA ASN A 651 3.43 7.35 2.26
C ASN A 651 4.63 8.25 1.98
N GLY A 652 4.41 9.44 1.41
CA GLY A 652 5.46 10.35 1.02
C GLY A 652 5.82 10.34 -0.46
N GLN A 653 5.28 9.43 -1.28
CA GLN A 653 5.60 9.35 -2.71
C GLN A 653 5.18 10.61 -3.46
N THR A 654 3.90 10.96 -3.41
CA THR A 654 3.34 12.15 -4.09
C THR A 654 3.95 13.44 -3.53
N SER A 655 4.23 13.47 -2.23
CA SER A 655 4.93 14.58 -1.59
C SER A 655 6.40 14.72 -2.01
N ALA A 656 7.14 13.62 -2.10
CA ALA A 656 8.52 13.62 -2.57
C ALA A 656 8.61 14.04 -4.04
N TRP A 657 7.62 13.66 -4.86
CA TRP A 657 7.48 14.18 -6.21
C TRP A 657 7.40 15.70 -6.23
N TYR A 658 6.56 16.30 -5.38
CA TYR A 658 6.44 17.76 -5.28
C TYR A 658 7.77 18.42 -4.89
N VAL A 659 8.44 17.89 -3.85
CA VAL A 659 9.70 18.46 -3.34
C VAL A 659 10.81 18.41 -4.39
N PHE A 660 11.00 17.28 -5.07
CA PHE A 660 11.95 17.16 -6.18
C PHE A 660 11.62 18.13 -7.32
N SER A 661 10.36 18.11 -7.77
CA SER A 661 9.89 18.96 -8.86
C SER A 661 10.06 20.45 -8.56
N ALA A 662 9.80 20.87 -7.32
CA ALA A 662 10.00 22.24 -6.85
C ALA A 662 11.49 22.66 -6.82
N MET A 663 12.41 21.72 -6.56
CA MET A 663 13.85 21.92 -6.73
C MET A 663 14.28 22.02 -8.20
N GLY A 664 13.45 21.53 -9.12
CA GLY A 664 13.67 21.62 -10.56
C GLY A 664 14.31 20.39 -11.19
N PHE A 665 14.28 19.23 -10.52
CA PHE A 665 14.75 17.95 -11.08
C PHE A 665 14.07 16.75 -10.42
N TYR A 666 14.02 15.59 -11.10
CA TYR A 666 13.31 14.40 -10.63
C TYR A 666 14.05 13.10 -10.96
N PRO A 667 14.06 12.09 -10.06
CA PRO A 667 14.72 10.80 -10.28
C PRO A 667 13.87 9.88 -11.17
N VAL A 668 13.88 10.08 -12.50
CA VAL A 668 13.08 9.25 -13.43
C VAL A 668 13.46 7.77 -13.37
N THR A 669 14.74 7.46 -13.21
CA THR A 669 15.26 6.08 -13.23
C THR A 669 16.08 5.81 -11.97
N PRO A 670 15.44 5.54 -10.81
CA PRO A 670 16.14 5.00 -9.66
C PRO A 670 16.92 3.74 -10.06
N GLY A 671 18.13 3.57 -9.52
CA GLY A 671 19.12 2.62 -10.04
C GLY A 671 20.08 3.22 -11.08
N THR A 672 20.01 4.54 -11.31
CA THR A 672 21.04 5.31 -12.03
C THR A 672 21.55 6.45 -11.15
N ASN A 673 22.63 7.12 -11.58
CA ASN A 673 23.14 8.29 -10.88
C ASN A 673 22.50 9.61 -11.33
N GLN A 674 21.35 9.62 -12.01
CA GLN A 674 20.83 10.83 -12.67
C GLN A 674 19.51 11.34 -12.07
N TYR A 675 19.38 12.68 -12.04
CA TYR A 675 18.13 13.39 -11.83
C TYR A 675 17.80 14.21 -13.07
N VAL A 676 16.64 13.97 -13.69
CA VAL A 676 16.21 14.63 -14.93
C VAL A 676 15.69 16.03 -14.62
N LEU A 677 16.13 17.03 -15.39
CA LEU A 677 15.77 18.42 -15.18
C LEU A 677 14.28 18.70 -15.50
N GLY A 678 13.67 19.53 -14.66
CA GLY A 678 12.39 20.18 -14.89
C GLY A 678 12.55 21.71 -14.86
N ALA A 679 11.70 22.39 -14.10
CA ALA A 679 11.81 23.83 -13.85
C ALA A 679 11.58 24.12 -12.36
N PRO A 680 12.49 24.85 -11.67
CA PRO A 680 12.36 25.14 -10.25
C PRO A 680 11.15 26.03 -9.96
N LEU A 681 10.53 25.85 -8.78
CA LEU A 681 9.36 26.62 -8.35
C LEU A 681 9.73 27.90 -7.58
N PHE A 682 10.78 27.81 -6.76
CA PHE A 682 11.25 28.89 -5.90
C PHE A 682 12.39 29.68 -6.58
N LYS A 683 12.63 30.93 -6.15
CA LYS A 683 13.80 31.68 -6.61
C LYS A 683 15.11 31.13 -6.06
N LYS A 684 15.06 30.51 -4.88
CA LYS A 684 16.22 29.87 -4.26
C LYS A 684 15.80 28.71 -3.38
N ILE A 685 16.52 27.60 -3.47
CA ILE A 685 16.50 26.52 -2.48
C ILE A 685 17.94 26.23 -2.07
N THR A 686 18.19 26.20 -0.77
CA THR A 686 19.47 25.71 -0.21
C THR A 686 19.25 24.34 0.41
N VAL A 687 20.04 23.36 -0.03
CA VAL A 687 20.06 21.99 0.48
C VAL A 687 21.33 21.76 1.30
N SER A 688 21.18 21.46 2.58
CA SER A 688 22.26 21.06 3.48
C SER A 688 22.45 19.55 3.41
N LEU A 689 23.57 19.12 2.81
CA LEU A 689 23.87 17.70 2.58
C LEU A 689 24.47 17.05 3.83
N GLN A 690 24.31 15.73 3.97
CA GLN A 690 24.81 15.00 5.14
C GLN A 690 26.33 15.08 5.30
N ASN A 691 27.08 15.25 4.21
CA ASN A 691 28.53 15.40 4.22
C ASN A 691 29.01 16.81 4.63
N GLY A 692 28.11 17.68 5.13
CA GLY A 692 28.41 19.03 5.59
C GLY A 692 28.50 20.08 4.47
N LYS A 693 28.36 19.68 3.20
CA LYS A 693 28.34 20.60 2.06
C LYS A 693 26.95 21.19 1.85
N GLN A 694 26.88 22.28 1.10
CA GLN A 694 25.63 22.90 0.70
C GLN A 694 25.51 22.92 -0.82
N LEU A 695 24.34 22.55 -1.31
CA LEU A 695 23.93 22.77 -2.70
C LEU A 695 22.92 23.92 -2.72
N VAL A 696 23.19 24.93 -3.52
CA VAL A 696 22.34 26.10 -3.67
C VAL A 696 21.77 26.11 -5.09
N ILE A 697 20.45 26.06 -5.18
CA ILE A 697 19.70 26.12 -6.43
C ILE A 697 19.13 27.53 -6.55
N HIS A 698 19.66 28.32 -7.48
CA HIS A 698 19.20 29.67 -7.81
C HIS A 698 18.40 29.64 -9.10
N ALA A 699 17.26 30.33 -9.13
CA ALA A 699 16.42 30.52 -10.31
C ALA A 699 16.22 32.02 -10.54
N THR A 700 17.16 32.62 -11.26
CA THR A 700 17.15 34.04 -11.58
C THR A 700 15.92 34.37 -12.43
N ASN A 701 15.20 35.43 -12.08
CA ASN A 701 13.94 35.86 -12.70
C ASN A 701 12.76 34.90 -12.55
N ASN A 702 12.82 33.87 -11.69
CA ASN A 702 11.70 32.94 -11.53
C ASN A 702 10.43 33.67 -11.08
N SER A 703 9.32 33.35 -11.74
CA SER A 703 7.97 33.84 -11.47
C SER A 703 6.94 32.88 -12.05
N ASP A 704 5.65 33.19 -11.93
CA ASP A 704 4.61 32.39 -12.58
C ASP A 704 4.64 32.48 -14.12
N ALA A 705 4.97 33.67 -14.63
CA ALA A 705 5.19 33.90 -16.06
C ALA A 705 6.52 33.28 -16.54
N ASN A 706 7.61 33.49 -15.78
CA ASN A 706 8.94 33.03 -16.17
C ASN A 706 9.18 31.57 -15.77
N ARG A 707 8.54 30.65 -16.50
CA ARG A 707 8.57 29.20 -16.24
C ARG A 707 9.57 28.40 -17.06
N TYR A 708 10.16 29.00 -18.10
CA TYR A 708 11.08 28.30 -19.00
C TYR A 708 12.54 28.59 -18.67
N VAL A 709 13.39 27.58 -18.83
CA VAL A 709 14.83 27.66 -18.56
C VAL A 709 15.57 28.03 -19.84
N GLN A 710 16.20 29.21 -19.84
CA GLN A 710 17.01 29.71 -20.96
C GLN A 710 18.41 29.11 -20.96
N SER A 711 19.03 29.03 -19.79
CA SER A 711 20.34 28.40 -19.57
C SER A 711 20.45 27.89 -18.14
N VAL A 712 21.36 26.93 -17.94
CA VAL A 712 21.72 26.42 -16.61
C VAL A 712 23.23 26.50 -16.50
N THR A 713 23.74 26.94 -15.37
CA THR A 713 25.16 26.78 -15.02
C THR A 713 25.29 26.01 -13.72
N PHE A 714 26.25 25.09 -13.64
CA PHE A 714 26.62 24.41 -12.40
C PHE A 714 28.06 24.79 -12.05
N ASN A 715 28.25 25.45 -10.90
CA ASN A 715 29.54 25.98 -10.44
C ASN A 715 30.21 26.88 -11.49
N GLY A 716 29.40 27.78 -12.08
CA GLY A 716 29.83 28.74 -13.11
C GLY A 716 30.01 28.15 -14.51
N LYS A 717 29.96 26.83 -14.69
CA LYS A 717 30.11 26.17 -15.99
C LYS A 717 28.75 25.96 -16.65
N LEU A 718 28.66 26.26 -17.94
CA LEU A 718 27.45 26.03 -18.73
C LEU A 718 27.06 24.54 -18.69
N TRP A 719 25.78 24.27 -18.43
CA TRP A 719 25.22 22.93 -18.31
C TRP A 719 24.13 22.69 -19.35
N ASN A 720 24.52 22.01 -20.43
CA ASN A 720 23.64 21.74 -21.58
C ASN A 720 22.90 20.40 -21.50
N LYS A 721 23.21 19.56 -20.51
CA LYS A 721 22.50 18.29 -20.28
C LYS A 721 21.12 18.52 -19.68
N ASN A 722 20.19 17.62 -19.95
CA ASN A 722 18.84 17.61 -19.37
C ASN A 722 18.77 16.81 -18.05
N TRP A 723 19.89 16.58 -17.40
CA TRP A 723 19.98 15.82 -16.16
C TRP A 723 21.18 16.26 -15.31
N LEU A 724 21.15 15.94 -14.03
CA LEU A 724 22.19 16.23 -13.04
C LEU A 724 22.69 14.91 -12.41
N PRO A 725 24.01 14.66 -12.39
CA PRO A 725 24.58 13.51 -11.70
C PRO A 725 24.54 13.66 -10.17
N HIS A 726 24.15 12.60 -9.48
CA HIS A 726 24.10 12.52 -8.02
C HIS A 726 25.44 12.91 -7.38
N ASP A 727 26.55 12.36 -7.85
CA ASP A 727 27.88 12.62 -7.28
C ASP A 727 28.31 14.09 -7.40
N GLU A 728 27.89 14.78 -8.46
CA GLU A 728 28.14 16.22 -8.59
C GLU A 728 27.25 17.02 -7.63
N LEU A 729 25.97 16.64 -7.46
CA LEU A 729 25.10 17.27 -6.48
C LEU A 729 25.63 17.09 -5.05
N GLN A 730 26.13 15.90 -4.72
CA GLN A 730 26.74 15.62 -3.41
C GLN A 730 28.02 16.41 -3.16
N LYS A 731 28.67 16.96 -4.18
CA LYS A 731 29.80 17.89 -4.01
C LYS A 731 29.36 19.30 -3.59
N GLY A 732 28.07 19.61 -3.61
CA GLY A 732 27.54 20.93 -3.31
C GLY A 732 27.87 21.97 -4.37
N GLY A 733 27.79 23.24 -4.01
CA GLY A 733 28.03 24.38 -4.89
C GLY A 733 26.73 25.04 -5.36
N VAL A 734 26.75 25.66 -6.54
CA VAL A 734 25.65 26.50 -7.03
C VAL A 734 25.17 26.03 -8.40
N ILE A 735 23.88 25.73 -8.50
CA ILE A 735 23.18 25.58 -9.79
C ILE A 735 22.39 26.86 -10.01
N ASN A 736 22.62 27.54 -11.13
CA ASN A 736 21.86 28.74 -11.50
C ASN A 736 21.06 28.48 -12.77
N PHE A 737 19.74 28.59 -12.65
CA PHE A 737 18.77 28.59 -13.73
C PHE A 737 18.47 30.03 -14.12
N VAL A 738 18.58 30.35 -15.41
CA VAL A 738 18.10 31.64 -15.96
C VAL A 738 16.70 31.42 -16.52
N MET A 739 15.69 32.03 -15.89
CA MET A 739 14.28 31.82 -16.23
C MET A 739 13.75 32.88 -17.22
N SER A 740 12.77 32.50 -18.05
CA SER A 740 12.09 33.36 -19.03
C SER A 740 10.63 32.95 -19.23
N ALA A 741 9.81 33.89 -19.71
CA ALA A 741 8.43 33.66 -20.12
C ALA A 741 8.29 32.91 -21.45
N THR A 742 9.33 32.90 -22.27
CA THR A 742 9.34 32.19 -23.57
C THR A 742 10.28 30.98 -23.52
N PRO A 743 9.94 29.88 -24.22
CA PRO A 743 10.77 28.68 -24.24
C PRO A 743 12.03 28.88 -25.09
N ASN A 744 13.18 28.41 -24.59
CA ASN A 744 14.36 28.22 -25.41
C ASN A 744 14.27 26.86 -26.13
N LYS A 745 13.97 26.89 -27.43
CA LYS A 745 13.79 25.66 -28.24
C LYS A 745 15.09 25.05 -28.78
N THR A 746 16.25 25.61 -28.46
CA THR A 746 17.56 25.07 -28.85
C THR A 746 18.35 24.48 -27.69
N ARG A 747 17.96 24.76 -26.43
CA ARG A 747 18.62 24.19 -25.25
C ARG A 747 18.19 22.74 -25.06
N GLY A 748 19.17 21.84 -24.94
CA GLY A 748 18.94 20.46 -24.54
C GLY A 748 18.18 19.63 -25.57
N THR A 749 18.34 19.96 -26.86
CA THR A 749 17.73 19.23 -27.99
C THR A 749 18.62 18.13 -28.53
N ASP A 750 19.92 18.19 -28.27
CA ASP A 750 20.90 17.24 -28.81
C ASP A 750 20.82 15.89 -28.09
N GLU A 751 21.12 14.80 -28.81
CA GLU A 751 21.09 13.45 -28.25
C GLU A 751 22.05 13.31 -27.05
N ALA A 752 23.19 14.01 -27.06
CA ALA A 752 24.14 14.02 -25.92
C ALA A 752 23.58 14.69 -24.65
N ALA A 753 22.52 15.49 -24.76
CA ALA A 753 21.84 16.11 -23.62
C ALA A 753 20.80 15.19 -22.98
N ALA A 754 20.32 14.17 -23.69
CA ALA A 754 19.30 13.26 -23.19
C ALA A 754 19.79 12.47 -21.95
N PRO A 755 18.91 12.16 -20.99
CA PRO A 755 19.26 11.34 -19.84
C PRO A 755 19.54 9.88 -20.21
N TYR A 756 19.95 9.10 -19.20
CA TYR A 756 20.33 7.70 -19.32
C TYR A 756 19.24 6.85 -19.99
N SER A 757 19.64 5.97 -20.91
CA SER A 757 18.83 4.87 -21.40
C SER A 757 19.71 3.67 -21.67
N PHE A 758 19.29 2.49 -21.23
CA PHE A 758 20.07 1.26 -21.33
C PHE A 758 20.57 0.97 -22.76
N SER A 759 19.71 1.16 -23.77
CA SER A 759 20.07 0.95 -25.19
C SER A 759 21.12 1.92 -25.74
N LYS A 760 21.41 3.01 -25.02
CA LYS A 760 22.32 4.08 -25.45
C LYS A 760 23.59 4.15 -24.60
N ASP A 761 23.48 3.91 -23.31
CA ASP A 761 24.57 4.21 -22.36
C ASP A 761 25.35 2.94 -21.93
N ASP A 762 24.74 1.76 -21.99
CA ASP A 762 25.41 0.47 -21.75
C ASP A 762 25.52 -0.34 -23.06
N VAL A 763 25.97 0.31 -24.14
CA VAL A 763 25.94 -0.19 -25.53
C VAL A 763 26.53 -1.58 -25.72
N GLU A 764 27.67 -1.87 -25.07
CA GLU A 764 28.31 -3.19 -25.19
C GLU A 764 27.40 -4.30 -24.64
N MET A 765 26.93 -4.12 -23.39
CA MET A 765 26.02 -5.07 -22.75
C MET A 765 24.70 -5.15 -23.53
N TYR A 766 24.11 -4.01 -23.87
CA TYR A 766 22.91 -3.93 -24.69
C TYR A 766 23.04 -4.71 -26.01
N ASN A 767 24.11 -4.49 -26.78
CA ASN A 767 24.33 -5.21 -28.04
C ASN A 767 24.53 -6.71 -27.84
N SER A 768 25.07 -7.14 -26.69
CA SER A 768 25.23 -8.56 -26.39
C SER A 768 23.90 -9.26 -26.05
N VAL A 769 22.86 -8.51 -25.64
CA VAL A 769 21.59 -9.09 -25.17
C VAL A 769 20.35 -8.71 -25.98
N LYS A 770 20.39 -7.65 -26.80
CA LYS A 770 19.21 -7.10 -27.51
C LYS A 770 18.52 -8.08 -28.45
N ASP A 771 19.28 -9.05 -28.96
CA ASP A 771 18.81 -10.07 -29.91
C ASP A 771 18.57 -11.42 -29.21
N ILE A 772 18.88 -11.52 -27.91
CA ILE A 772 18.55 -12.69 -27.09
C ILE A 772 17.05 -12.67 -26.87
N LYS A 773 16.36 -13.56 -27.58
CA LYS A 773 14.97 -13.87 -27.27
C LYS A 773 14.93 -14.85 -26.09
N PRO A 774 13.91 -14.76 -25.22
CA PRO A 774 13.57 -15.87 -24.34
C PRO A 774 13.55 -17.17 -25.17
N ALA A 775 14.03 -18.28 -24.60
CA ALA A 775 14.21 -19.54 -25.33
C ALA A 775 12.98 -19.81 -26.20
N ALA A 776 13.21 -20.02 -27.51
CA ALA A 776 12.14 -20.23 -28.48
C ALA A 776 11.18 -21.27 -27.92
N ASN A 777 9.91 -20.90 -27.84
CA ASN A 777 8.89 -21.69 -27.20
C ASN A 777 8.74 -23.03 -27.95
N THR A 778 9.43 -24.07 -27.49
CA THR A 778 9.25 -25.45 -27.99
C THR A 778 7.94 -26.05 -27.48
N THR A 779 7.31 -25.41 -26.48
CA THR A 779 5.96 -25.73 -26.02
C THR A 779 4.95 -24.98 -26.88
N THR A 780 4.29 -25.65 -27.83
CA THR A 780 3.09 -25.10 -28.46
C THR A 780 2.03 -24.91 -27.38
N TYR A 781 1.78 -23.66 -26.96
CA TYR A 781 0.65 -23.38 -26.09
C TYR A 781 -0.63 -23.71 -26.87
N SER A 782 -1.37 -24.72 -26.41
CA SER A 782 -2.57 -25.15 -27.11
C SER A 782 -3.70 -24.15 -26.86
N GLN A 783 -4.51 -23.92 -27.90
CA GLN A 783 -5.76 -23.19 -27.72
C GLN A 783 -6.68 -24.01 -26.81
N PRO A 784 -7.53 -23.35 -26.00
CA PRO A 784 -8.52 -24.05 -25.19
C PRO A 784 -9.43 -24.92 -26.03
N ASP A 785 -9.70 -26.15 -25.58
CA ASP A 785 -10.71 -27.00 -26.21
C ASP A 785 -12.09 -26.59 -25.70
N THR A 786 -12.96 -26.13 -26.61
CA THR A 786 -14.34 -25.80 -26.26
C THR A 786 -15.25 -26.97 -26.65
N ILE A 787 -15.79 -27.66 -25.64
CA ILE A 787 -16.66 -28.82 -25.82
C ILE A 787 -18.06 -28.45 -25.35
N SER A 788 -19.09 -28.64 -26.17
CA SER A 788 -20.48 -28.40 -25.78
C SER A 788 -21.31 -29.66 -25.88
N LYS A 789 -22.03 -30.03 -24.81
CA LYS A 789 -22.98 -31.15 -24.77
C LYS A 789 -24.19 -30.76 -23.91
N ALA A 790 -25.40 -31.12 -24.34
CA ALA A 790 -26.65 -30.94 -23.59
C ALA A 790 -26.89 -29.52 -23.02
N GLY A 791 -26.56 -28.47 -23.79
CA GLY A 791 -26.76 -27.07 -23.37
C GLY A 791 -25.72 -26.55 -22.36
N LEU A 792 -24.67 -27.31 -22.09
CA LEU A 792 -23.51 -26.89 -21.30
C LEU A 792 -22.26 -26.83 -22.17
N THR A 793 -21.39 -25.87 -21.87
CA THR A 793 -20.09 -25.68 -22.52
C THR A 793 -18.99 -25.84 -21.49
N LEU A 794 -18.01 -26.69 -21.78
CA LEU A 794 -16.75 -26.82 -21.04
C LEU A 794 -15.62 -26.25 -21.89
N ILE A 795 -14.91 -25.27 -21.36
CA ILE A 795 -13.67 -24.74 -21.93
C ILE A 795 -12.51 -25.40 -21.18
N PHE A 796 -11.78 -26.28 -21.82
CA PHE A 796 -10.65 -26.98 -21.22
C PHE A 796 -9.33 -26.31 -21.61
N GLN A 797 -8.70 -25.63 -20.65
CA GLN A 797 -7.47 -24.86 -20.78
C GLN A 797 -6.30 -25.63 -20.14
N ASP A 798 -5.56 -26.38 -20.95
CA ASP A 798 -4.25 -26.93 -20.57
C ASP A 798 -3.20 -26.37 -21.52
N GLN A 799 -2.93 -25.08 -21.37
CA GLN A 799 -2.14 -24.38 -22.37
C GLN A 799 -0.70 -24.93 -22.41
N GLU A 800 -0.17 -25.52 -21.34
CA GLU A 800 1.18 -26.11 -21.33
C GLU A 800 1.21 -27.60 -21.74
N ASN A 801 0.07 -28.19 -22.12
CA ASN A 801 -0.09 -29.63 -22.41
C ASN A 801 0.47 -30.51 -21.28
N THR A 802 0.20 -30.11 -20.04
CA THR A 802 0.72 -30.74 -18.83
C THR A 802 0.02 -32.05 -18.48
N ILE A 803 -1.17 -32.30 -19.02
CA ILE A 803 -1.88 -33.57 -18.82
C ILE A 803 -2.00 -34.39 -20.11
N ALA A 804 -1.88 -35.71 -19.98
CA ALA A 804 -2.03 -36.62 -21.12
C ALA A 804 -3.44 -36.53 -21.74
N PRO A 805 -3.59 -36.64 -23.07
CA PRO A 805 -4.91 -36.58 -23.74
C PRO A 805 -5.95 -37.56 -23.18
N ALA A 806 -5.51 -38.74 -22.73
CA ALA A 806 -6.38 -39.73 -22.09
C ALA A 806 -6.98 -39.21 -20.77
N LEU A 807 -6.18 -38.53 -19.94
CA LEU A 807 -6.65 -37.94 -18.69
C LEU A 807 -7.58 -36.75 -18.95
N LYS A 808 -7.24 -35.89 -19.93
CA LYS A 808 -8.11 -34.81 -20.39
C LYS A 808 -9.51 -35.31 -20.75
N ASN A 809 -9.58 -36.33 -21.60
CA ASN A 809 -10.87 -36.92 -22.00
C ASN A 809 -11.64 -37.46 -20.80
N ARG A 810 -10.96 -38.12 -19.85
CA ARG A 810 -11.59 -38.63 -18.61
C ARG A 810 -12.13 -37.51 -17.73
N LEU A 811 -11.43 -36.37 -17.60
CA LEU A 811 -11.90 -35.20 -16.84
C LEU A 811 -13.09 -34.52 -17.53
N VAL A 812 -13.06 -34.41 -18.86
CA VAL A 812 -14.18 -33.92 -19.67
C VAL A 812 -15.41 -34.83 -19.49
N ASP A 813 -15.22 -36.15 -19.55
CA ASP A 813 -16.30 -37.10 -19.35
C ASP A 813 -16.84 -37.07 -17.92
N ALA A 814 -15.98 -36.93 -16.91
CA ALA A 814 -16.38 -36.73 -15.51
C ALA A 814 -17.28 -35.49 -15.36
N TYR A 815 -16.90 -34.37 -15.98
CA TYR A 815 -17.68 -33.13 -15.97
C TYR A 815 -19.07 -33.33 -16.60
N PHE A 816 -19.13 -33.84 -17.83
CA PHE A 816 -20.40 -34.03 -18.53
C PHE A 816 -21.24 -35.17 -17.95
N MET A 817 -20.65 -36.06 -17.16
CA MET A 817 -21.39 -37.09 -16.42
C MET A 817 -22.04 -36.53 -15.15
N GLN A 818 -21.36 -35.63 -14.44
CA GLN A 818 -21.78 -35.21 -13.10
C GLN A 818 -22.41 -33.82 -13.03
N TYR A 819 -21.80 -32.81 -13.64
CA TYR A 819 -22.30 -31.44 -13.52
C TYR A 819 -23.77 -31.27 -13.96
N PRO A 820 -24.27 -31.91 -15.04
CA PRO A 820 -25.70 -31.88 -15.37
C PRO A 820 -26.62 -32.41 -14.26
N LYS A 821 -26.18 -33.43 -13.52
CA LYS A 821 -26.95 -33.99 -12.39
C LYS A 821 -26.95 -33.04 -11.20
N LEU A 822 -25.79 -32.44 -10.91
CA LEU A 822 -25.66 -31.48 -9.81
C LEU A 822 -26.51 -30.23 -10.05
N ILE A 823 -26.49 -29.65 -11.26
CA ILE A 823 -27.33 -28.49 -11.57
C ILE A 823 -28.83 -28.83 -11.53
N ALA A 824 -29.22 -30.04 -11.96
CA ALA A 824 -30.62 -30.45 -11.93
C ALA A 824 -31.11 -30.69 -10.49
N LYS A 825 -30.24 -31.21 -9.62
CA LYS A 825 -30.58 -31.58 -8.25
C LYS A 825 -30.51 -30.40 -7.27
N TYR A 826 -29.52 -29.53 -7.41
CA TYR A 826 -29.24 -28.48 -6.43
C TYR A 826 -29.55 -27.07 -6.96
N ASN A 827 -29.06 -26.71 -8.15
CA ASN A 827 -29.20 -25.33 -8.66
C ASN A 827 -29.24 -25.23 -10.19
N SER A 828 -30.43 -25.06 -10.77
CA SER A 828 -30.61 -24.96 -12.23
C SER A 828 -30.04 -23.67 -12.84
N GLU A 829 -29.83 -22.63 -12.02
CA GLU A 829 -29.28 -21.33 -12.42
C GLU A 829 -27.74 -21.30 -12.48
N SER A 830 -27.09 -22.43 -12.18
CA SER A 830 -25.63 -22.55 -12.23
C SER A 830 -25.04 -22.24 -13.62
N PRO A 831 -23.77 -21.77 -13.70
CA PRO A 831 -23.13 -21.40 -14.96
C PRO A 831 -23.24 -22.49 -16.03
N LYS A 832 -23.68 -22.10 -17.24
CA LYS A 832 -23.77 -23.01 -18.40
C LYS A 832 -22.45 -23.14 -19.14
N THR A 833 -21.54 -22.18 -18.97
CA THR A 833 -20.17 -22.24 -19.46
C THR A 833 -19.24 -22.37 -18.27
N VAL A 834 -18.46 -23.45 -18.24
CA VAL A 834 -17.47 -23.74 -17.19
C VAL A 834 -16.09 -23.84 -17.83
N THR A 835 -15.06 -23.37 -17.14
CA THR A 835 -13.67 -23.49 -17.58
C THR A 835 -12.89 -24.42 -16.67
N PHE A 836 -12.21 -25.42 -17.22
CA PHE A 836 -11.18 -26.17 -16.51
C PHE A 836 -9.82 -25.59 -16.87
N PHE A 837 -9.08 -25.10 -15.89
CA PHE A 837 -7.76 -24.51 -16.07
C PHE A 837 -6.71 -25.40 -15.42
N ILE A 838 -5.85 -26.02 -16.22
CA ILE A 838 -4.76 -26.85 -15.73
C ILE A 838 -3.57 -25.95 -15.44
N ASP A 839 -3.20 -25.89 -14.16
CA ASP A 839 -2.21 -24.95 -13.66
C ASP A 839 -1.08 -25.70 -12.95
N PRO A 840 0.09 -25.92 -13.59
CA PRO A 840 1.23 -26.55 -12.95
C PRO A 840 1.83 -25.74 -11.81
N SER A 841 1.47 -24.45 -11.66
CA SER A 841 1.86 -23.62 -10.51
C SER A 841 1.07 -23.92 -9.26
N TYR A 842 -0.13 -24.48 -9.42
CA TYR A 842 -1.06 -24.67 -8.32
C TYR A 842 -0.59 -25.83 -7.45
N SER A 843 -0.34 -25.57 -6.17
CA SER A 843 0.16 -26.58 -5.23
C SER A 843 -0.93 -27.41 -4.57
N GLY A 844 -2.20 -26.99 -4.66
CA GLY A 844 -3.36 -27.72 -4.16
C GLY A 844 -3.75 -28.91 -5.05
N VAL A 845 -4.92 -29.51 -4.80
CA VAL A 845 -5.49 -30.56 -5.65
C VAL A 845 -6.25 -29.93 -6.81
N ALA A 846 -7.28 -29.17 -6.46
CA ALA A 846 -8.07 -28.34 -7.34
C ALA A 846 -8.73 -27.22 -6.50
N GLU A 847 -9.23 -26.20 -7.18
CA GLU A 847 -10.10 -25.18 -6.57
C GLU A 847 -11.11 -24.65 -7.59
N ALA A 848 -12.26 -24.22 -7.11
CA ALA A 848 -13.29 -23.59 -7.93
C ALA A 848 -13.50 -22.12 -7.56
N GLY A 849 -13.75 -21.28 -8.57
CA GLY A 849 -14.07 -19.87 -8.39
C GLY A 849 -14.81 -19.31 -9.61
N GLY A 850 -15.92 -18.62 -9.37
CA GLY A 850 -16.78 -18.12 -10.44
C GLY A 850 -17.34 -19.27 -11.29
N SER A 851 -16.96 -19.33 -12.56
CA SER A 851 -17.27 -20.43 -13.48
C SER A 851 -16.05 -21.28 -13.84
N THR A 852 -14.96 -21.18 -13.09
CA THR A 852 -13.68 -21.82 -13.41
C THR A 852 -13.27 -22.80 -12.32
N VAL A 853 -12.80 -23.98 -12.71
CA VAL A 853 -12.11 -24.95 -11.85
C VAL A 853 -10.66 -25.01 -12.25
N ARG A 854 -9.75 -24.74 -11.31
CA ARG A 854 -8.31 -24.91 -11.47
C ARG A 854 -7.89 -26.29 -10.98
N PHE A 855 -7.04 -26.97 -11.75
CA PHE A 855 -6.53 -28.29 -11.43
C PHE A 855 -5.01 -28.29 -11.39
N ASN A 856 -4.42 -28.99 -10.41
CA ASN A 856 -2.99 -29.27 -10.38
C ASN A 856 -2.68 -30.54 -11.21
N PRO A 857 -1.94 -30.44 -12.33
CA PRO A 857 -1.59 -31.61 -13.13
C PRO A 857 -0.78 -32.66 -12.35
N ALA A 858 0.12 -32.23 -11.45
CA ALA A 858 0.97 -33.13 -10.67
C ALA A 858 0.19 -33.98 -9.65
N TRP A 859 -1.03 -33.56 -9.27
CA TRP A 859 -1.92 -34.40 -8.46
C TRP A 859 -2.37 -35.63 -9.25
N PHE A 860 -2.75 -35.43 -10.51
CA PHE A 860 -3.26 -36.51 -11.35
C PHE A 860 -2.17 -37.45 -11.86
N ASP A 861 -0.92 -37.00 -11.93
CA ASP A 861 0.23 -37.89 -12.17
C ASP A 861 0.35 -38.94 -11.05
N LYS A 862 0.05 -38.54 -9.81
CA LYS A 862 0.09 -39.42 -8.63
C LYS A 862 -1.23 -40.15 -8.38
N ASN A 863 -2.35 -39.55 -8.77
CA ASN A 863 -3.71 -40.02 -8.50
C ASN A 863 -4.57 -40.02 -9.77
N PRO A 864 -4.22 -40.79 -10.82
CA PRO A 864 -4.90 -40.74 -12.13
C PRO A 864 -6.36 -41.22 -12.08
N GLU A 865 -6.73 -41.94 -11.02
CA GLU A 865 -8.09 -42.42 -10.79
C GLU A 865 -8.95 -41.44 -9.97
N ASP A 866 -8.40 -40.32 -9.50
CA ASP A 866 -9.17 -39.38 -8.68
C ASP A 866 -10.04 -38.41 -9.49
N LEU A 867 -10.91 -38.94 -10.36
CA LEU A 867 -11.79 -38.14 -11.23
C LEU A 867 -12.93 -37.46 -10.46
N ASP A 868 -13.31 -37.97 -9.30
CA ASP A 868 -14.40 -37.41 -8.48
C ASP A 868 -14.05 -36.07 -7.83
N VAL A 869 -12.79 -35.63 -7.92
CA VAL A 869 -12.45 -34.23 -7.68
C VAL A 869 -13.27 -33.29 -8.58
N VAL A 870 -13.62 -33.70 -9.80
CA VAL A 870 -14.52 -32.91 -10.66
C VAL A 870 -15.90 -32.75 -10.03
N THR A 871 -16.43 -33.80 -9.39
CA THR A 871 -17.72 -33.75 -8.67
C THR A 871 -17.65 -32.76 -7.52
N HIS A 872 -16.55 -32.77 -6.74
CA HIS A 872 -16.31 -31.83 -5.65
C HIS A 872 -16.27 -30.38 -6.15
N GLU A 873 -15.38 -30.09 -7.09
CA GLU A 873 -15.14 -28.71 -7.52
C GLU A 873 -16.31 -28.12 -8.28
N THR A 874 -17.00 -28.94 -9.09
CA THR A 874 -18.17 -28.45 -9.81
C THR A 874 -19.37 -28.23 -8.88
N MET A 875 -19.41 -28.88 -7.71
CA MET A 875 -20.39 -28.56 -6.67
C MET A 875 -20.19 -27.13 -6.14
N HIS A 876 -18.95 -26.64 -6.01
CA HIS A 876 -18.72 -25.25 -5.62
C HIS A 876 -19.27 -24.24 -6.65
N LEU A 877 -19.28 -24.58 -7.95
CA LEU A 877 -19.92 -23.77 -8.99
C LEU A 877 -21.45 -23.76 -8.82
N VAL A 878 -22.03 -24.88 -8.40
CA VAL A 878 -23.46 -25.03 -8.10
C VAL A 878 -23.86 -24.24 -6.86
N GLN A 879 -23.02 -24.29 -5.82
CA GLN A 879 -23.19 -23.56 -4.58
C GLN A 879 -23.20 -22.05 -4.82
N GLY A 880 -22.19 -21.48 -5.50
CA GLY A 880 -22.19 -20.06 -5.87
C GLY A 880 -22.39 -19.06 -4.72
N TYR A 881 -22.08 -19.44 -3.46
CA TYR A 881 -22.45 -18.67 -2.26
C TYR A 881 -21.85 -17.25 -2.19
N GLY A 882 -20.72 -17.02 -2.85
CA GLY A 882 -19.89 -15.83 -2.66
C GLY A 882 -19.21 -15.81 -1.28
N TYR A 883 -18.33 -14.82 -1.03
CA TYR A 883 -17.45 -14.78 0.15
C TYR A 883 -18.12 -14.42 1.50
N ARG A 884 -19.45 -14.50 1.66
CA ARG A 884 -20.11 -14.05 2.91
C ARG A 884 -21.29 -14.92 3.34
N GLY A 885 -21.28 -15.34 4.61
CA GLY A 885 -22.48 -15.77 5.36
C GLY A 885 -22.61 -17.27 5.66
N VAL A 886 -21.74 -18.13 5.11
CA VAL A 886 -21.77 -19.59 5.33
C VAL A 886 -20.41 -20.06 5.85
N PRO A 887 -20.34 -20.85 6.95
CA PRO A 887 -19.07 -21.35 7.45
C PRO A 887 -18.37 -22.26 6.44
N GLY A 888 -17.04 -22.09 6.26
CA GLY A 888 -16.27 -22.86 5.28
C GLY A 888 -16.37 -24.38 5.46
N TRP A 889 -16.48 -24.87 6.71
CA TRP A 889 -16.68 -26.30 6.97
C TRP A 889 -18.01 -26.84 6.44
N VAL A 890 -19.05 -26.00 6.34
CA VAL A 890 -20.33 -26.37 5.72
C VAL A 890 -20.18 -26.39 4.21
N THR A 891 -19.57 -25.35 3.64
CA THR A 891 -19.34 -25.25 2.19
C THR A 891 -18.58 -26.45 1.65
N GLU A 892 -17.44 -26.76 2.27
CA GLU A 892 -16.59 -27.89 1.89
C GLU A 892 -17.21 -29.23 2.28
N GLY A 893 -17.90 -29.31 3.42
CA GLY A 893 -18.60 -30.52 3.86
C GLY A 893 -19.74 -30.93 2.92
N ILE A 894 -20.46 -29.97 2.32
CA ILE A 894 -21.46 -30.25 1.28
C ILE A 894 -20.77 -30.79 0.03
N ALA A 895 -19.66 -30.19 -0.42
CA ALA A 895 -18.94 -30.65 -1.61
C ALA A 895 -18.38 -32.08 -1.43
N ASP A 896 -17.77 -32.38 -0.28
CA ASP A 896 -17.30 -33.73 0.04
C ASP A 896 -18.48 -34.72 0.24
N TYR A 897 -19.63 -34.29 0.76
CA TYR A 897 -20.84 -35.12 0.85
C TYR A 897 -21.35 -35.51 -0.55
N VAL A 898 -21.41 -34.54 -1.47
CA VAL A 898 -21.83 -34.76 -2.86
C VAL A 898 -20.81 -35.66 -3.55
N ARG A 899 -19.52 -35.44 -3.35
CA ARG A 899 -18.46 -36.34 -3.83
C ARG A 899 -18.65 -37.77 -3.31
N ALA A 900 -18.98 -37.95 -2.03
CA ALA A 900 -19.17 -39.27 -1.44
C ALA A 900 -20.40 -40.01 -1.97
N THR A 901 -21.52 -39.29 -2.13
CA THR A 901 -22.84 -39.89 -2.38
C THR A 901 -23.21 -39.92 -3.86
N GLU A 902 -22.66 -39.00 -4.66
CA GLU A 902 -22.96 -38.84 -6.07
C GLU A 902 -21.72 -39.08 -6.96
N GLY A 903 -20.52 -39.13 -6.38
CA GLY A 903 -19.30 -39.50 -7.08
C GLY A 903 -19.36 -40.92 -7.66
N PHE A 904 -18.65 -41.12 -8.75
CA PHE A 904 -18.76 -42.33 -9.59
C PHE A 904 -17.48 -43.16 -9.69
N ASN A 905 -16.35 -42.63 -9.21
CA ASN A 905 -15.02 -43.22 -9.33
C ASN A 905 -14.26 -43.39 -8.00
N ASN A 906 -14.87 -43.04 -6.87
CA ASN A 906 -14.27 -43.09 -5.52
C ASN A 906 -13.54 -44.41 -5.20
N ALA A 907 -14.12 -45.56 -5.55
CA ALA A 907 -13.51 -46.87 -5.29
C ALA A 907 -12.17 -47.04 -6.02
N LYS A 908 -12.07 -46.60 -7.28
CA LYS A 908 -10.82 -46.64 -8.04
C LYS A 908 -9.82 -45.58 -7.56
N ALA A 909 -10.32 -44.44 -7.09
CA ALA A 909 -9.53 -43.37 -6.50
C ALA A 909 -8.98 -43.71 -5.10
N SER A 910 -9.36 -44.86 -4.52
CA SER A 910 -9.13 -45.16 -3.09
C SER A 910 -9.63 -44.04 -2.17
N TRP A 911 -10.67 -43.32 -2.60
CA TRP A 911 -11.24 -42.22 -1.84
C TRP A 911 -12.21 -42.77 -0.79
N SER A 912 -12.06 -42.33 0.45
CA SER A 912 -12.94 -42.71 1.54
C SER A 912 -13.18 -41.56 2.52
N MET A 913 -14.34 -41.61 3.17
CA MET A 913 -14.61 -40.79 4.35
C MET A 913 -13.95 -41.46 5.57
N PRO A 914 -13.03 -40.78 6.27
CA PRO A 914 -12.33 -41.38 7.38
C PRO A 914 -13.29 -41.74 8.52
N ASP A 915 -12.92 -42.77 9.29
CA ASP A 915 -13.66 -43.11 10.50
C ASP A 915 -13.51 -42.03 11.57
N LEU A 916 -14.54 -41.93 12.42
CA LEU A 916 -14.59 -40.96 13.50
C LEU A 916 -13.59 -41.35 14.60
N LYS A 917 -12.75 -40.40 15.03
CA LYS A 917 -11.83 -40.55 16.16
C LYS A 917 -12.29 -39.70 17.35
N PRO A 918 -11.89 -40.03 18.59
CA PRO A 918 -12.35 -39.32 19.80
C PRO A 918 -12.06 -37.81 19.84
N ASP A 919 -11.04 -37.35 19.14
CA ASP A 919 -10.60 -35.95 19.09
C ASP A 919 -11.21 -35.14 17.93
N HIS A 920 -11.99 -35.79 17.05
CA HIS A 920 -12.64 -35.11 15.94
C HIS A 920 -13.82 -34.23 16.38
N LYS A 921 -14.05 -33.15 15.63
CA LYS A 921 -15.22 -32.26 15.66
C LYS A 921 -15.84 -32.19 14.26
N TYR A 922 -17.09 -31.71 14.15
CA TYR A 922 -17.73 -31.49 12.84
C TYR A 922 -17.00 -30.46 11.95
N THR A 923 -16.03 -29.73 12.50
CA THR A 923 -15.16 -28.78 11.80
C THR A 923 -13.72 -29.27 11.60
N SER A 924 -13.37 -30.49 12.04
CA SER A 924 -11.97 -30.96 12.05
C SER A 924 -11.40 -31.26 10.67
N ALA A 925 -12.23 -31.75 9.75
CA ALA A 925 -11.88 -32.00 8.35
C ALA A 925 -13.16 -32.12 7.53
N TYR A 926 -13.12 -31.65 6.29
CA TYR A 926 -14.31 -31.60 5.42
C TYR A 926 -14.91 -32.99 5.14
N ARG A 927 -14.08 -34.03 5.01
CA ARG A 927 -14.55 -35.42 4.88
C ARG A 927 -15.20 -35.97 6.16
N ILE A 928 -14.82 -35.48 7.34
CA ILE A 928 -15.49 -35.80 8.60
C ILE A 928 -16.86 -35.11 8.65
N THR A 929 -16.93 -33.85 8.21
CA THR A 929 -18.19 -33.13 8.04
C THR A 929 -19.12 -33.86 7.07
N ALA A 930 -18.62 -34.29 5.92
CA ALA A 930 -19.40 -35.03 4.93
C ALA A 930 -19.96 -36.34 5.50
N ARG A 931 -19.16 -37.09 6.26
CA ARG A 931 -19.61 -38.31 6.96
C ARG A 931 -20.72 -38.02 7.95
N PHE A 932 -20.61 -36.91 8.68
CA PHE A 932 -21.66 -36.44 9.58
C PHE A 932 -22.93 -36.05 8.81
N PHE A 933 -22.80 -35.42 7.64
CA PHE A 933 -23.96 -35.10 6.80
C PHE A 933 -24.66 -36.35 6.28
N VAL A 934 -23.91 -37.39 5.88
CA VAL A 934 -24.48 -38.72 5.54
C VAL A 934 -25.27 -39.28 6.72
N TRP A 935 -24.71 -39.22 7.92
CA TRP A 935 -25.40 -39.69 9.12
C TRP A 935 -26.70 -38.92 9.40
N ILE A 936 -26.69 -37.59 9.26
CA ILE A 936 -27.89 -36.74 9.41
C ILE A 936 -28.93 -37.12 8.36
N THR A 937 -28.54 -37.27 7.09
CA THR A 937 -29.48 -37.59 6.01
C THR A 937 -30.13 -38.96 6.17
N GLN A 938 -29.44 -39.89 6.81
CA GLN A 938 -29.97 -41.24 7.08
C GLN A 938 -30.93 -41.29 8.27
N ARG A 939 -30.89 -40.33 9.20
CA ARG A 939 -31.60 -40.40 10.49
C ARG A 939 -32.62 -39.31 10.74
N TYR A 940 -32.41 -38.13 10.17
CA TYR A 940 -33.20 -36.95 10.45
C TYR A 940 -33.98 -36.50 9.22
N ASN A 941 -33.28 -36.12 8.16
CA ASN A 941 -33.89 -35.57 6.97
C ASN A 941 -33.07 -35.93 5.73
N LYS A 942 -33.62 -36.78 4.87
CA LYS A 942 -32.95 -37.24 3.64
C LYS A 942 -32.57 -36.10 2.69
N ASP A 943 -33.29 -34.98 2.75
CA ASP A 943 -33.09 -33.81 1.89
C ASP A 943 -32.28 -32.72 2.61
N PHE A 944 -31.72 -33.02 3.80
CA PHE A 944 -30.99 -32.08 4.64
C PHE A 944 -29.94 -31.28 3.88
N VAL A 945 -29.06 -31.94 3.13
CA VAL A 945 -27.97 -31.27 2.40
C VAL A 945 -28.49 -30.37 1.29
N GLN A 946 -29.56 -30.77 0.58
CA GLN A 946 -30.17 -29.93 -0.46
C GLN A 946 -30.83 -28.68 0.15
N LEU A 947 -31.52 -28.83 1.27
CA LEU A 947 -32.15 -27.71 1.97
C LEU A 947 -31.12 -26.77 2.60
N LEU A 948 -30.01 -27.33 3.12
CA LEU A 948 -28.89 -26.57 3.65
C LEU A 948 -28.20 -25.74 2.56
N ASP A 949 -27.91 -26.35 1.41
CA ASP A 949 -27.38 -25.66 0.23
C ASP A 949 -28.34 -24.57 -0.27
N GLN A 950 -29.65 -24.86 -0.33
CA GLN A 950 -30.66 -23.90 -0.75
C GLN A 950 -30.73 -22.68 0.20
N ALA A 951 -30.67 -22.91 1.52
CA ALA A 951 -30.64 -21.84 2.51
C ALA A 951 -29.37 -20.98 2.39
N ALA A 952 -28.22 -21.62 2.15
CA ALA A 952 -26.95 -20.95 1.89
C ALA A 952 -27.02 -20.07 0.64
N ARG A 953 -27.53 -20.59 -0.49
CA ARG A 953 -27.70 -19.81 -1.74
C ARG A 953 -28.64 -18.63 -1.60
N ARG A 954 -29.74 -18.81 -0.87
CA ARG A 954 -30.73 -17.75 -0.62
C ARG A 954 -30.29 -16.75 0.45
N LYS A 955 -29.09 -16.93 1.03
CA LYS A 955 -28.55 -16.12 2.13
C LYS A 955 -29.46 -16.11 3.37
N THR A 956 -30.16 -17.22 3.60
CA THR A 956 -31.02 -17.43 4.77
C THR A 956 -30.42 -18.44 5.76
N TYR A 957 -29.23 -18.96 5.49
CA TYR A 957 -28.52 -19.86 6.40
C TYR A 957 -28.21 -19.18 7.74
N SER A 958 -28.49 -19.88 8.84
CA SER A 958 -28.09 -19.51 10.20
C SER A 958 -27.96 -20.77 11.08
N ASP A 959 -27.49 -20.61 12.32
CA ASP A 959 -27.46 -21.72 13.29
C ASP A 959 -28.85 -22.31 13.56
N ALA A 960 -29.91 -21.49 13.40
CA ALA A 960 -31.30 -21.95 13.53
C ALA A 960 -31.69 -22.95 12.42
N THR A 961 -31.08 -22.85 11.24
CA THR A 961 -31.37 -23.76 10.10
C THR A 961 -31.14 -25.22 10.47
N TRP A 962 -30.16 -25.54 11.34
CA TRP A 962 -29.95 -26.91 11.84
C TRP A 962 -31.15 -27.41 12.63
N THR A 963 -31.68 -26.57 13.52
CA THR A 963 -32.82 -26.90 14.37
C THR A 963 -34.10 -26.99 13.55
N GLU A 964 -34.28 -26.12 12.56
CA GLU A 964 -35.43 -26.16 11.65
C GLU A 964 -35.45 -27.44 10.81
N LEU A 965 -34.30 -27.89 10.31
CA LEU A 965 -34.21 -29.05 9.42
C LEU A 965 -34.17 -30.40 10.13
N THR A 966 -33.78 -30.43 11.42
CA THR A 966 -33.53 -31.68 12.16
C THR A 966 -34.21 -31.76 13.54
N GLY A 967 -34.76 -30.65 14.04
CA GLY A 967 -35.26 -30.52 15.41
C GLY A 967 -34.18 -30.32 16.49
N LYS A 968 -32.88 -30.27 16.12
CA LYS A 968 -31.75 -30.12 17.05
C LYS A 968 -30.69 -29.15 16.51
N ASN A 969 -29.97 -28.50 17.41
CA ASN A 969 -28.81 -27.70 17.02
C ASN A 969 -27.61 -28.59 16.63
N VAL A 970 -26.62 -28.00 15.95
CA VAL A 970 -25.45 -28.74 15.42
C VAL A 970 -24.65 -29.46 16.49
N ASP A 971 -24.50 -28.86 17.68
CA ASP A 971 -23.74 -29.46 18.78
C ASP A 971 -24.43 -30.70 19.34
N ALA A 972 -25.76 -30.66 19.52
CA ALA A 972 -26.54 -31.80 19.97
C ALA A 972 -26.51 -32.95 18.95
N LEU A 973 -26.65 -32.63 17.65
CA LEU A 973 -26.51 -33.62 16.57
C LEU A 973 -25.12 -34.25 16.57
N TRP A 974 -24.07 -33.46 16.81
CA TRP A 974 -22.71 -33.97 16.87
C TRP A 974 -22.49 -34.93 18.03
N GLN A 975 -22.99 -34.60 19.22
CA GLN A 975 -22.87 -35.50 20.38
C GLN A 975 -23.55 -36.86 20.12
N GLU A 976 -24.71 -36.86 19.45
CA GLU A 976 -25.39 -38.09 19.07
C GLU A 976 -24.65 -38.87 17.98
N TYR A 977 -24.06 -38.16 17.03
CA TYR A 977 -23.21 -38.78 16.02
C TYR A 977 -21.99 -39.44 16.65
N VAL A 978 -21.33 -38.79 17.62
CA VAL A 978 -20.19 -39.38 18.36
C VAL A 978 -20.63 -40.62 19.13
N ALA A 979 -21.81 -40.61 19.73
CA ALA A 979 -22.35 -41.76 20.46
C ALA A 979 -22.71 -42.95 19.54
N ASN A 980 -23.11 -42.69 18.29
CA ASN A 980 -23.48 -43.72 17.32
C ASN A 980 -23.06 -43.34 15.89
N PRO A 981 -21.78 -43.47 15.51
CA PRO A 981 -21.24 -42.91 14.28
C PRO A 981 -21.48 -43.77 13.02
N ALA A 982 -22.26 -44.85 13.14
CA ALA A 982 -22.51 -45.78 12.05
C ALA A 982 -23.32 -45.13 10.93
N ILE A 983 -22.80 -45.17 9.70
CA ILE A 983 -23.48 -44.79 8.47
C ILE A 983 -23.70 -46.04 7.62
N ARG A 984 -24.86 -46.14 6.97
CA ARG A 984 -25.22 -47.23 6.06
C ARG A 984 -24.52 -47.10 4.72
#